data_AF-A0A962K5I7-F1
#
_entry.id   AF-A0A962K5I7-F1
#
_cell.length_a   1.000
_cell.length_b   1.000
_cell.length_c   1.000
_cell.angle_alpha   90.00
_cell.angle_beta   90.00
_cell.angle_gamma   90.00
#
_symmetry.space_group_name_H-M   'P 1'
#
loop_
_entity.id
_entity.type
_entity.pdbx_description
1 polymer ?
#
loop_
_entity_poly.entity_id
_entity_poly.type
_entity_poly.pdbx_seq_one_letter_code
_entity_poly.pdbx_strand_id
1 'polypeptide(L)'
;MKKAVAGLLILVTLLVVGWVASAFYIGRQIEAALADYEILFTRSGGLAVHQLDYEPGLFNGQLDYDLEIQPGTDSEAIAFVNALQQELGVSLRFSGTAQVSHGPLVGGSQPIALARMELPYRLPEALRDSLPQLPADAPLFTISSVLRFDGSLHNHLAGMDYTGDLSIDNDSAELTLSGLTVDVDIDPQLSSTHILFAVDTLRLAPEGVDMAIENLLLDLGIDDGTATALRVDTAMRRFLVNSELTATRLEVENLDGHSVMTRERPSIWLGGGEGTLERIALEVYGVSGELRDLSGSSQASIDDNGRYQASSESLVARITAGNNVVNDFAVDFSLNNINLDAYSDLMLLTTSTDPSQADPDFILQSVLDGINRLLADQPVLSLDRLSLSVLEPNDISLSTSVTYTGPALEDLLQPQEMLAGLDIQGEVYLAVPAVRELLAAGLAMADPSLQGSALDDAVDANYQQVVASLQDTGFVTITDSAITTSLLIRNGSVTLNGTELATVDDLMAMISPPDVGGQQDPGAVVMQPDFLGDPRFERVTLATGFTPDPHTVELLAGGQRTAMDLLGANCAGNVNSAQPDVTLSYSAGPDYGLYLYAESDVDATLVILTPQGWACDDDSHGDFNPGVSIDDPVTGDYMIWVGTYDGGAAQAVLGISEY
;
A
#
# COMPACT_ATOMS: atom_id res chain seq x y z
N MET A 1 -0.72 -1.46 81.70
CA MET A 1 0.04 -2.30 80.75
C MET A 1 -0.73 -3.53 80.28
N LYS A 2 -1.14 -4.50 81.13
CA LYS A 2 -1.82 -5.74 80.69
C LYS A 2 -3.08 -5.54 79.82
N LYS A 3 -3.94 -4.55 80.12
CA LYS A 3 -5.14 -4.24 79.32
C LYS A 3 -4.81 -3.60 77.96
N ALA A 4 -3.74 -2.80 77.88
CA ALA A 4 -3.28 -2.19 76.63
C ALA A 4 -2.61 -3.24 75.73
N VAL A 5 -1.83 -4.16 76.31
CA VAL A 5 -1.22 -5.30 75.60
C VAL A 5 -2.30 -6.28 75.12
N ALA A 6 -3.33 -6.55 75.92
CA ALA A 6 -4.47 -7.38 75.50
C ALA A 6 -5.30 -6.71 74.39
N GLY A 7 -5.54 -5.40 74.47
CA GLY A 7 -6.21 -4.64 73.41
C GLY A 7 -5.41 -4.62 72.10
N LEU A 8 -4.08 -4.47 72.17
CA LEU A 8 -3.20 -4.54 71.01
C LEU A 8 -3.17 -5.94 70.39
N LEU A 9 -3.12 -7.01 71.21
CA LEU A 9 -3.18 -8.40 70.73
C LEU A 9 -4.51 -8.71 70.04
N ILE A 10 -5.63 -8.22 70.58
CA ILE A 10 -6.95 -8.38 69.95
C ILE A 10 -7.00 -7.62 68.62
N LEU A 11 -6.50 -6.39 68.57
CA LEU A 11 -6.43 -5.59 67.34
C LEU A 11 -5.56 -6.28 66.27
N VAL A 12 -4.36 -6.74 66.63
CA VAL A 12 -3.46 -7.46 65.73
C VAL A 12 -4.10 -8.76 65.25
N THR A 13 -4.78 -9.50 66.13
CA THR A 13 -5.49 -10.73 65.75
C THR A 13 -6.64 -10.44 64.80
N LEU A 14 -7.43 -9.39 65.03
CA LEU A 14 -8.52 -8.98 64.12
C LEU A 14 -7.99 -8.49 62.77
N LEU A 15 -6.84 -7.79 62.76
CA LEU A 15 -6.16 -7.41 61.53
C LEU A 15 -5.65 -8.62 60.76
N VAL A 16 -5.04 -9.60 61.43
CA VAL A 16 -4.56 -10.85 60.79
C VAL A 16 -5.73 -11.71 60.30
N VAL A 17 -6.80 -11.86 61.08
CA VAL A 17 -8.00 -12.60 60.67
C VAL A 17 -8.72 -11.89 59.54
N GLY A 18 -8.84 -10.56 59.59
CA GLY A 18 -9.40 -9.76 58.51
C GLY A 18 -8.57 -9.86 57.22
N TRP A 19 -7.24 -9.87 57.35
CA TRP A 19 -6.30 -10.01 56.23
C TRP A 19 -6.33 -11.42 55.59
N VAL A 20 -6.44 -12.47 56.40
CA VAL A 20 -6.63 -13.86 55.93
C VAL A 20 -8.02 -14.06 55.31
N ALA A 21 -9.07 -13.53 55.93
CA ALA A 21 -10.42 -13.61 55.39
C ALA A 21 -10.57 -12.81 54.08
N SER A 22 -9.88 -11.67 53.95
CA SER A 22 -9.85 -10.91 52.71
C SER A 22 -9.21 -11.68 51.57
N ALA A 23 -8.17 -12.48 51.81
CA ALA A 23 -7.55 -13.31 50.78
C ALA A 23 -8.50 -14.38 50.24
N PHE A 24 -9.29 -15.01 51.12
CA PHE A 24 -10.29 -15.99 50.68
C PHE A 24 -11.46 -15.34 49.92
N TYR A 25 -11.91 -14.17 50.37
CA TYR A 25 -12.94 -13.39 49.68
C TYR A 25 -12.47 -12.94 48.28
N ILE A 26 -11.24 -12.43 48.18
CA ILE A 26 -10.61 -12.01 46.92
C ILE A 26 -10.42 -13.21 45.99
N GLY A 27 -9.99 -14.36 46.50
CA GLY A 27 -9.90 -15.61 45.71
C GLY A 27 -11.20 -15.96 44.99
N ARG A 28 -12.37 -15.80 45.66
CA ARG A 28 -13.68 -16.00 45.01
C ARG A 28 -14.05 -14.91 44.02
N GLN A 29 -13.60 -13.67 44.24
CA GLN A 29 -13.82 -12.60 43.27
C GLN A 29 -13.04 -12.83 41.98
N ILE A 30 -11.84 -13.41 42.07
CA ILE A 30 -11.03 -13.79 40.90
C ILE A 30 -11.73 -14.89 40.10
N GLU A 31 -12.23 -15.92 40.77
CA GLU A 31 -12.99 -17.01 40.14
C GLU A 31 -14.20 -16.46 39.36
N ALA A 32 -14.95 -15.53 39.95
CA ALA A 32 -16.06 -14.87 39.27
C ALA A 32 -15.61 -14.01 38.08
N ALA A 33 -14.53 -13.22 38.23
CA ALA A 33 -14.00 -12.37 37.17
C ALA A 33 -13.48 -13.19 35.97
N LEU A 34 -12.80 -14.31 36.21
CA LEU A 34 -12.31 -15.19 35.15
C LEU A 34 -13.46 -15.82 34.36
N ALA A 35 -14.54 -16.21 35.01
CA ALA A 35 -15.74 -16.69 34.33
C ALA A 35 -16.39 -15.60 33.45
N ASP A 36 -16.41 -14.35 33.92
CA ASP A 36 -16.88 -13.22 33.12
C ASP A 36 -15.98 -13.00 31.88
N TYR A 37 -14.65 -13.07 32.05
CA TYR A 37 -13.69 -12.96 30.94
C TYR A 37 -13.77 -14.12 29.94
N GLU A 38 -14.01 -15.36 30.39
CA GLU A 38 -14.19 -16.51 29.49
C GLU A 38 -15.38 -16.30 28.53
N ILE A 39 -16.51 -15.81 29.07
CA ILE A 39 -17.70 -15.46 28.29
C ILE A 39 -17.38 -14.31 27.32
N LEU A 40 -16.65 -13.32 27.80
CA LEU A 40 -16.24 -12.14 27.04
C LEU A 40 -15.40 -12.51 25.81
N PHE A 41 -14.34 -13.30 26.02
CA PHE A 41 -13.42 -13.71 24.96
C PHE A 41 -14.10 -14.61 23.94
N THR A 42 -14.93 -15.56 24.41
CA THR A 42 -15.73 -16.42 23.54
C THR A 42 -16.69 -15.61 22.64
N ARG A 43 -17.26 -14.51 23.16
CA ARG A 43 -18.13 -13.62 22.38
C ARG A 43 -17.35 -12.78 21.36
N SER A 44 -16.13 -12.37 21.69
CA SER A 44 -15.30 -11.52 20.83
C SER A 44 -14.79 -12.24 19.57
N GLY A 45 -14.73 -13.58 19.57
CA GLY A 45 -14.32 -14.39 18.43
C GLY A 45 -12.82 -14.37 18.10
N GLY A 46 -12.02 -13.54 18.78
CA GLY A 46 -10.56 -13.44 18.57
C GLY A 46 -9.71 -14.39 19.42
N LEU A 47 -10.31 -15.01 20.44
CA LEU A 47 -9.63 -15.89 21.38
C LEU A 47 -10.55 -17.05 21.77
N ALA A 48 -10.13 -18.28 21.47
CA ALA A 48 -10.77 -19.49 21.95
C ALA A 48 -10.20 -19.88 23.32
N VAL A 49 -11.07 -20.00 24.30
CA VAL A 49 -10.74 -20.47 25.65
C VAL A 49 -11.09 -21.95 25.73
N HIS A 50 -10.08 -22.82 25.75
CA HIS A 50 -10.25 -24.27 25.94
C HIS A 50 -10.22 -24.65 27.41
N GLN A 51 -9.46 -23.92 28.22
CA GLN A 51 -9.36 -24.09 29.67
C GLN A 51 -8.99 -22.76 30.36
N LEU A 52 -9.64 -22.46 31.50
CA LEU A 52 -9.31 -21.32 32.36
C LEU A 52 -9.73 -21.58 33.82
N ASP A 53 -9.13 -22.60 34.44
CA ASP A 53 -9.52 -23.10 35.76
C ASP A 53 -8.66 -22.49 36.87
N TYR A 54 -9.29 -21.80 37.83
CA TYR A 54 -8.60 -21.19 38.96
C TYR A 54 -8.87 -21.93 40.28
N GLU A 55 -7.79 -22.39 40.92
CA GLU A 55 -7.81 -22.97 42.27
C GLU A 55 -7.33 -21.93 43.31
N PRO A 56 -8.23 -21.37 44.15
CA PRO A 56 -7.86 -20.36 45.13
C PRO A 56 -7.11 -20.96 46.33
N GLY A 57 -5.93 -20.41 46.64
CA GLY A 57 -5.19 -20.68 47.88
C GLY A 57 -5.10 -19.47 48.81
N LEU A 58 -4.22 -19.53 49.83
CA LEU A 58 -4.02 -18.45 50.79
C LEU A 58 -2.98 -17.45 50.25
N PHE A 59 -3.43 -16.27 49.80
CA PHE A 59 -2.66 -15.21 49.12
C PHE A 59 -2.05 -15.57 47.76
N ASN A 60 -2.04 -16.85 47.41
CA ASN A 60 -1.64 -17.34 46.10
C ASN A 60 -2.67 -18.38 45.64
N GLY A 61 -2.93 -18.47 44.35
CA GLY A 61 -3.74 -19.52 43.74
C GLY A 61 -3.05 -20.05 42.49
N GLN A 62 -3.62 -21.09 41.91
CA GLN A 62 -3.11 -21.70 40.68
C GLN A 62 -4.15 -21.53 39.58
N LEU A 63 -3.72 -21.05 38.42
CA LEU A 63 -4.54 -20.93 37.21
C LEU A 63 -4.02 -21.92 36.17
N ASP A 64 -4.84 -22.89 35.78
CA ASP A 64 -4.56 -23.77 34.66
C ASP A 64 -5.29 -23.21 33.43
N TYR A 65 -4.55 -22.95 32.35
CA TYR A 65 -5.07 -22.24 31.18
C TYR A 65 -4.71 -22.95 29.87
N ASP A 66 -5.57 -22.81 28.87
CA ASP A 66 -5.39 -23.24 27.49
C ASP A 66 -6.17 -22.29 26.58
N LEU A 67 -5.45 -21.39 25.93
CA LEU A 67 -5.96 -20.27 25.14
C LEU A 67 -5.42 -20.38 23.73
N GLU A 68 -6.25 -20.16 22.72
CA GLU A 68 -5.84 -20.17 21.32
C GLU A 68 -6.31 -18.88 20.64
N ILE A 69 -5.38 -18.11 20.08
CA ILE A 69 -5.74 -16.94 19.29
C ILE A 69 -6.34 -17.46 17.98
N GLN A 70 -7.60 -17.09 17.73
CA GLN A 70 -8.30 -17.41 16.50
C GLN A 70 -8.46 -16.11 15.71
N PRO A 71 -7.97 -16.03 14.46
CA PRO A 71 -8.24 -14.86 13.66
C PRO A 71 -9.74 -14.85 13.32
N GLY A 72 -10.41 -13.72 13.60
CA GLY A 72 -11.85 -13.57 13.35
C GLY A 72 -12.17 -13.72 11.86
N THR A 73 -13.35 -14.26 11.53
CA THR A 73 -13.72 -14.75 10.18
C THR A 73 -13.64 -13.73 9.05
N ASP A 74 -13.60 -12.42 9.36
CA ASP A 74 -13.70 -11.32 8.39
C ASP A 74 -12.47 -10.39 8.40
N SER A 75 -11.30 -10.84 8.87
CA SER A 75 -10.14 -9.97 9.08
C SER A 75 -8.95 -10.30 8.17
N GLU A 76 -8.29 -9.26 7.63
CA GLU A 76 -6.96 -9.37 7.01
C GLU A 76 -5.90 -9.94 7.99
N ALA A 77 -6.18 -9.87 9.30
CA ALA A 77 -5.42 -10.56 10.33
C ALA A 77 -5.42 -12.09 10.15
N ILE A 78 -6.42 -12.70 9.50
CA ILE A 78 -6.38 -14.11 9.08
C ILE A 78 -5.20 -14.33 8.13
N ALA A 79 -5.00 -13.47 7.14
CA ALA A 79 -3.92 -13.64 6.17
C ALA A 79 -2.55 -13.54 6.84
N PHE A 80 -2.37 -12.56 7.74
CA PHE A 80 -1.14 -12.41 8.53
C PHE A 80 -0.89 -13.59 9.48
N VAL A 81 -1.90 -14.01 10.24
CA VAL A 81 -1.79 -15.14 11.17
C VAL A 81 -1.54 -16.45 10.42
N ASN A 82 -2.22 -16.68 9.29
CA ASN A 82 -1.99 -17.85 8.46
C ASN A 82 -0.59 -17.84 7.84
N ALA A 83 -0.11 -16.68 7.37
CA ALA A 83 1.25 -16.54 6.86
C ALA A 83 2.29 -16.86 7.96
N LEU A 84 2.11 -16.33 9.17
CA LEU A 84 2.97 -16.67 10.31
C LEU A 84 2.90 -18.17 10.66
N GLN A 85 1.72 -18.78 10.67
CA GLN A 85 1.56 -20.21 10.95
C GLN A 85 2.20 -21.09 9.87
N GLN A 86 2.12 -20.67 8.60
CA GLN A 86 2.66 -21.39 7.46
C GLN A 86 4.19 -21.27 7.37
N GLU A 87 4.73 -20.08 7.59
CA GLU A 87 6.18 -19.81 7.50
C GLU A 87 6.94 -20.23 8.76
N LEU A 88 6.39 -19.97 9.95
CA LEU A 88 7.10 -20.22 11.22
C LEU A 88 6.65 -21.51 11.93
N GLY A 89 5.59 -22.19 11.45
CA GLY A 89 5.07 -23.43 12.04
C GLY A 89 4.55 -23.27 13.48
N VAL A 90 4.32 -22.04 13.95
CA VAL A 90 3.89 -21.75 15.33
C VAL A 90 2.37 -21.72 15.41
N SER A 91 1.77 -22.57 16.25
CA SER A 91 0.38 -22.35 16.66
C SER A 91 0.33 -21.23 17.71
N LEU A 92 -0.60 -20.28 17.55
CA LEU A 92 -0.86 -19.22 18.54
C LEU A 92 -1.68 -19.75 19.73
N ARG A 93 -1.30 -20.94 20.24
CA ARG A 93 -1.94 -21.60 21.38
C ARG A 93 -1.01 -21.57 22.58
N PHE A 94 -1.54 -21.10 23.70
CA PHE A 94 -0.86 -20.91 24.96
C PHE A 94 -1.54 -21.77 26.02
N SER A 95 -0.85 -22.80 26.49
CA SER A 95 -1.35 -23.63 27.59
C SER A 95 -0.31 -23.78 28.68
N GLY A 96 -0.77 -23.93 29.93
CA GLY A 96 0.12 -24.08 31.07
C GLY A 96 -0.56 -23.86 32.42
N THR A 97 0.27 -23.73 33.45
CA THR A 97 -0.15 -23.49 34.83
C THR A 97 0.56 -22.24 35.36
N ALA A 98 -0.17 -21.30 35.93
CA ALA A 98 0.34 -20.03 36.43
C ALA A 98 0.06 -19.84 37.92
N GLN A 99 1.00 -19.23 38.63
CA GLN A 99 0.74 -18.78 40.00
C GLN A 99 0.10 -17.39 39.97
N VAL A 100 -1.03 -17.25 40.65
CA VAL A 100 -1.76 -15.99 40.79
C VAL A 100 -1.55 -15.48 42.20
N SER A 101 -0.87 -14.36 42.36
CA SER A 101 -0.77 -13.64 43.63
C SER A 101 -2.07 -12.85 43.86
N HIS A 102 -2.70 -13.00 45.02
CA HIS A 102 -3.97 -12.34 45.34
C HIS A 102 -4.07 -11.91 46.81
N GLY A 103 -4.86 -10.89 47.08
CA GLY A 103 -4.95 -10.28 48.41
C GLY A 103 -4.73 -8.76 48.34
N PRO A 104 -4.85 -8.04 49.47
CA PRO A 104 -4.78 -6.57 49.46
C PRO A 104 -3.41 -6.01 49.07
N LEU A 105 -2.36 -6.86 49.03
CA LEU A 105 -1.02 -6.52 48.54
C LEU A 105 -0.52 -7.64 47.63
N VAL A 106 -0.34 -7.36 46.34
CA VAL A 106 0.13 -8.33 45.32
C VAL A 106 1.57 -8.07 44.85
N GLY A 107 2.19 -6.97 45.31
CA GLY A 107 3.58 -6.61 44.97
C GLY A 107 3.76 -6.07 43.55
N GLY A 108 5.01 -5.87 43.12
CA GLY A 108 5.33 -5.31 41.79
C GLY A 108 5.19 -3.78 41.69
N SER A 109 5.03 -3.29 40.46
CA SER A 109 4.81 -1.87 40.15
C SER A 109 3.45 -1.35 40.63
N GLN A 110 2.44 -2.23 40.69
CA GLN A 110 1.12 -1.98 41.27
C GLN A 110 0.91 -2.84 42.53
N PRO A 111 1.35 -2.38 43.71
CA PRO A 111 1.39 -3.21 44.91
C PRO A 111 -0.01 -3.56 45.46
N ILE A 112 -1.07 -2.89 45.01
CA ILE A 112 -2.46 -3.05 45.47
C ILE A 112 -3.34 -3.34 44.25
N ALA A 113 -3.81 -4.59 44.11
CA ALA A 113 -4.75 -5.03 43.08
C ALA A 113 -5.53 -6.25 43.58
N LEU A 114 -6.52 -6.73 42.82
CA LEU A 114 -7.27 -7.94 43.13
C LEU A 114 -6.38 -9.18 42.95
N ALA A 115 -5.69 -9.25 41.82
CA ALA A 115 -4.79 -10.34 41.46
C ALA A 115 -3.66 -9.87 40.56
N ARG A 116 -2.54 -10.59 40.59
CA ARG A 116 -1.42 -10.44 39.66
C ARG A 116 -0.89 -11.80 39.25
N MET A 117 -0.55 -11.96 37.98
CA MET A 117 0.18 -13.13 37.47
C MET A 117 1.29 -12.70 36.51
N GLU A 118 2.32 -13.53 36.42
CA GLU A 118 3.40 -13.39 35.45
C GLU A 118 3.51 -14.70 34.66
N LEU A 119 3.46 -14.59 33.33
CA LEU A 119 3.49 -15.69 32.38
C LEU A 119 4.72 -15.55 31.49
N PRO A 120 5.84 -16.23 31.80
CA PRO A 120 7.01 -16.27 30.94
C PRO A 120 6.74 -17.21 29.75
N TYR A 121 6.77 -16.67 28.53
CA TYR A 121 6.73 -17.47 27.32
C TYR A 121 8.15 -17.79 26.87
N ARG A 122 8.45 -19.07 26.69
CA ARG A 122 9.76 -19.52 26.20
C ARG A 122 9.64 -19.97 24.76
N LEU A 123 10.70 -19.72 24.00
CA LEU A 123 10.78 -20.16 22.62
C LEU A 123 10.64 -21.70 22.54
N PRO A 124 9.74 -22.23 21.69
CA PRO A 124 9.62 -23.67 21.46
C PRO A 124 10.95 -24.30 21.04
N GLU A 125 11.17 -25.57 21.38
CA GLU A 125 12.43 -26.27 21.08
C GLU A 125 12.75 -26.31 19.58
N ALA A 126 11.71 -26.40 18.73
CA ALA A 126 11.86 -26.39 17.27
C ALA A 126 12.44 -25.08 16.71
N LEU A 127 12.27 -23.96 17.43
CA LEU A 127 12.74 -22.63 17.00
C LEU A 127 14.01 -22.19 17.75
N ARG A 128 14.55 -23.03 18.64
CA ARG A 128 15.78 -22.73 19.40
C ARG A 128 16.96 -22.42 18.48
N ASP A 129 17.08 -23.17 17.39
CA ASP A 129 18.17 -23.01 16.43
C ASP A 129 18.05 -21.71 15.63
N SER A 130 16.85 -21.11 15.56
CA SER A 130 16.63 -19.83 14.89
C SER A 130 17.16 -18.63 15.66
N LEU A 131 17.32 -18.72 16.98
CA LEU A 131 17.85 -17.65 17.84
C LEU A 131 18.97 -18.19 18.73
N PRO A 132 20.14 -18.55 18.17
CA PRO A 132 21.17 -19.32 18.87
C PRO A 132 21.82 -18.57 20.04
N GLN A 133 21.74 -17.24 20.07
CA GLN A 133 22.23 -16.42 21.18
C GLN A 133 21.21 -16.25 22.32
N LEU A 134 19.97 -16.74 22.16
CA LEU A 134 18.95 -16.67 23.20
C LEU A 134 19.29 -17.68 24.32
N PRO A 135 19.41 -17.25 25.60
CA PRO A 135 19.74 -18.19 26.67
C PRO A 135 18.64 -19.24 26.85
N ALA A 136 19.03 -20.52 27.00
CA ALA A 136 18.11 -21.66 26.94
C ALA A 136 16.92 -21.62 27.93
N ASP A 137 17.11 -20.99 29.09
CA ASP A 137 16.09 -20.89 30.15
C ASP A 137 15.32 -19.55 30.15
N ALA A 138 15.74 -18.59 29.32
CA ALA A 138 15.23 -17.24 29.34
C ALA A 138 13.91 -17.14 28.54
N PRO A 139 12.91 -16.40 29.04
CA PRO A 139 11.66 -16.19 28.32
C PRO A 139 11.88 -15.27 27.11
N LEU A 140 11.28 -15.60 25.96
CA LEU A 140 11.23 -14.74 24.79
C LEU A 140 10.46 -13.44 25.11
N PHE A 141 9.37 -13.56 25.86
CA PHE A 141 8.64 -12.44 26.43
C PHE A 141 7.96 -12.87 27.73
N THR A 142 7.63 -11.89 28.57
CA THR A 142 6.86 -12.10 29.80
C THR A 142 5.59 -11.28 29.75
N ILE A 143 4.45 -11.90 30.03
CA ILE A 143 3.17 -11.22 30.18
C ILE A 143 2.90 -11.05 31.67
N SER A 144 2.76 -9.80 32.14
CA SER A 144 2.31 -9.46 33.49
C SER A 144 0.87 -9.01 33.43
N SER A 145 -0.05 -9.79 33.98
CA SER A 145 -1.48 -9.45 34.04
C SER A 145 -1.85 -9.00 35.45
N VAL A 146 -2.52 -7.86 35.55
CA VAL A 146 -3.01 -7.27 36.81
C VAL A 146 -4.51 -7.05 36.72
N LEU A 147 -5.26 -7.75 37.56
CA LEU A 147 -6.69 -7.56 37.72
C LEU A 147 -6.93 -6.54 38.85
N ARG A 148 -7.49 -5.38 38.51
CA ARG A 148 -7.74 -4.27 39.44
C ARG A 148 -9.05 -4.46 40.21
N PHE A 149 -9.24 -3.67 41.28
CA PHE A 149 -10.44 -3.77 42.13
C PHE A 149 -11.72 -3.26 41.47
N ASP A 150 -11.60 -2.43 40.44
CA ASP A 150 -12.73 -2.00 39.60
C ASP A 150 -13.12 -3.07 38.57
N GLY A 151 -12.41 -4.19 38.51
CA GLY A 151 -12.62 -5.28 37.57
C GLY A 151 -11.84 -5.12 36.27
N SER A 152 -11.12 -4.02 36.05
CA SER A 152 -10.30 -3.84 34.83
C SER A 152 -9.07 -4.75 34.84
N LEU A 153 -8.69 -5.23 33.66
CA LEU A 153 -7.53 -6.08 33.43
C LEU A 153 -6.48 -5.29 32.65
N HIS A 154 -5.29 -5.17 33.21
CA HIS A 154 -4.14 -4.59 32.52
C HIS A 154 -3.12 -5.69 32.25
N ASN A 155 -2.75 -5.87 30.99
CA ASN A 155 -1.72 -6.81 30.56
C ASN A 155 -0.53 -6.02 30.04
N HIS A 156 0.65 -6.33 30.54
CA HIS A 156 1.91 -5.78 30.06
C HIS A 156 2.78 -6.92 29.55
N LEU A 157 3.03 -6.96 28.24
CA LEU A 157 3.99 -7.84 27.61
C LEU A 157 5.33 -7.10 27.51
N ALA A 158 6.39 -7.72 28.01
CA ALA A 158 7.76 -7.26 27.82
C ALA A 158 8.55 -8.31 27.04
N GLY A 159 9.03 -7.95 25.85
CA GLY A 159 9.91 -8.75 25.02
C GLY A 159 11.33 -8.78 25.58
N MET A 160 12.06 -9.85 25.32
CA MET A 160 13.47 -9.93 25.62
C MET A 160 14.28 -9.09 24.64
N ASP A 161 15.21 -8.29 25.17
CA ASP A 161 16.24 -7.67 24.35
C ASP A 161 17.12 -8.76 23.72
N TYR A 162 17.23 -8.72 22.39
CA TYR A 162 17.99 -9.67 21.60
C TYR A 162 18.93 -8.93 20.66
N THR A 163 20.17 -9.43 20.55
CA THR A 163 21.13 -9.00 19.53
C THR A 163 21.95 -10.21 19.15
N GLY A 164 21.81 -10.67 17.92
CA GLY A 164 22.49 -11.87 17.44
C GLY A 164 21.97 -12.33 16.09
N ASP A 165 22.28 -13.56 15.74
CA ASP A 165 21.89 -14.17 14.48
C ASP A 165 20.42 -14.61 14.54
N LEU A 166 19.72 -14.48 13.43
CA LEU A 166 18.41 -15.06 13.16
C LEU A 166 18.57 -16.04 12.01
N SER A 167 18.21 -17.31 12.22
CA SER A 167 18.26 -18.34 11.17
C SER A 167 16.88 -18.91 10.87
N ILE A 168 16.44 -18.81 9.61
CA ILE A 168 15.15 -19.33 9.12
C ILE A 168 15.42 -20.03 7.79
N ASP A 169 15.06 -21.31 7.66
CA ASP A 169 15.10 -22.09 6.40
C ASP A 169 16.39 -21.98 5.55
N ASN A 170 17.54 -21.92 6.24
CA ASN A 170 18.92 -21.74 5.73
C ASN A 170 19.35 -20.30 5.42
N ASP A 171 18.45 -19.33 5.54
CA ASP A 171 18.81 -17.92 5.52
C ASP A 171 19.29 -17.46 6.89
N SER A 172 20.22 -16.52 6.91
CA SER A 172 20.74 -15.91 8.12
C SER A 172 20.71 -14.39 8.03
N ALA A 173 20.26 -13.75 9.11
CA ALA A 173 20.28 -12.30 9.26
C ALA A 173 20.77 -11.91 10.66
N GLU A 174 21.30 -10.71 10.84
CA GLU A 174 21.48 -10.13 12.17
C GLU A 174 20.15 -9.52 12.63
N LEU A 175 19.68 -9.90 13.83
CA LEU A 175 18.48 -9.35 14.46
C LEU A 175 18.88 -8.56 15.70
N THR A 176 18.44 -7.31 15.77
CA THR A 176 18.41 -6.54 17.02
C THR A 176 16.96 -6.19 17.35
N LEU A 177 16.50 -6.62 18.52
CA LEU A 177 15.21 -6.26 19.09
C LEU A 177 15.47 -5.71 20.49
N SER A 178 15.03 -4.49 20.79
CA SER A 178 15.12 -3.93 22.14
C SER A 178 13.89 -3.12 22.51
N GLY A 179 13.52 -3.19 23.80
CA GLY A 179 12.45 -2.37 24.34
C GLY A 179 11.06 -2.70 23.79
N LEU A 180 10.84 -3.93 23.30
CA LEU A 180 9.53 -4.36 22.84
C LEU A 180 8.56 -4.45 24.04
N THR A 181 7.50 -3.64 24.00
CA THR A 181 6.41 -3.71 24.99
C THR A 181 5.06 -3.67 24.33
N VAL A 182 4.09 -4.38 24.91
CA VAL A 182 2.67 -4.26 24.55
C VAL A 182 1.85 -4.12 25.83
N ASP A 183 1.21 -2.98 26.01
CA ASP A 183 0.26 -2.73 27.09
C ASP A 183 -1.16 -2.86 26.55
N VAL A 184 -2.00 -3.62 27.25
CA VAL A 184 -3.42 -3.81 26.91
C VAL A 184 -4.26 -3.59 28.16
N ASP A 185 -5.06 -2.53 28.16
CA ASP A 185 -6.04 -2.23 29.21
C ASP A 185 -7.46 -2.59 28.72
N ILE A 186 -8.16 -3.40 29.51
CA ILE A 186 -9.49 -3.94 29.21
C ILE A 186 -10.44 -3.63 30.36
N ASP A 187 -11.52 -2.89 30.09
CA ASP A 187 -12.63 -2.70 31.02
C ASP A 187 -13.47 -4.01 31.14
N PRO A 188 -13.98 -4.38 32.34
CA PRO A 188 -14.85 -5.56 32.52
C PRO A 188 -16.10 -5.59 31.61
N GLN A 189 -16.56 -4.46 31.09
CA GLN A 189 -17.70 -4.36 30.17
C GLN A 189 -17.29 -4.31 28.69
N LEU A 190 -15.99 -4.35 28.37
CA LEU A 190 -15.40 -4.01 27.06
C LEU A 190 -15.75 -2.62 26.52
N SER A 191 -16.28 -1.73 27.37
CA SER A 191 -16.66 -0.37 26.97
C SER A 191 -15.49 0.42 26.39
N SER A 192 -14.26 0.11 26.81
CA SER A 192 -13.03 0.64 26.22
C SER A 192 -11.95 -0.44 26.22
N THR A 193 -11.18 -0.50 25.13
CA THR A 193 -9.95 -1.29 25.02
C THR A 193 -8.84 -0.38 24.52
N HIS A 194 -7.72 -0.37 25.22
CA HIS A 194 -6.56 0.43 24.85
C HIS A 194 -5.37 -0.49 24.66
N ILE A 195 -4.71 -0.39 23.51
CA ILE A 195 -3.54 -1.20 23.14
C ILE A 195 -2.41 -0.23 22.79
N LEU A 196 -1.31 -0.29 23.54
CA LEU A 196 -0.10 0.45 23.27
C LEU A 196 1.01 -0.54 22.91
N PHE A 197 1.44 -0.51 21.66
CA PHE A 197 2.63 -1.21 21.19
C PHE A 197 3.80 -0.23 21.12
N ALA A 198 4.95 -0.62 21.64
CA ALA A 198 6.18 0.16 21.53
C ALA A 198 7.39 -0.74 21.28
N VAL A 199 8.36 -0.23 20.53
CA VAL A 199 9.67 -0.85 20.33
C VAL A 199 10.75 0.24 20.17
N ASP A 200 11.82 0.15 20.97
CA ASP A 200 12.92 1.10 20.92
C ASP A 200 13.79 0.89 19.68
N THR A 201 14.07 -0.37 19.35
CA THR A 201 14.83 -0.74 18.14
C THR A 201 14.38 -2.09 17.62
N LEU A 202 14.03 -2.14 16.35
CA LEU A 202 13.86 -3.37 15.57
C LEU A 202 14.75 -3.25 14.32
N ARG A 203 15.81 -4.04 14.24
CA ARG A 203 16.74 -4.06 13.11
C ARG A 203 16.87 -5.49 12.59
N LEU A 204 16.78 -5.63 11.28
CA LEU A 204 16.99 -6.89 10.57
C LEU A 204 18.01 -6.63 9.45
N ALA A 205 19.14 -7.33 9.52
CA ALA A 205 20.25 -7.15 8.60
C ALA A 205 20.63 -8.48 7.93
N PRO A 206 19.90 -8.94 6.90
CA PRO A 206 20.35 -10.04 6.05
C PRO A 206 21.55 -9.60 5.19
N GLU A 207 22.14 -10.53 4.45
CA GLU A 207 23.33 -10.23 3.63
C GLU A 207 23.06 -9.08 2.63
N GLY A 208 23.85 -8.00 2.73
CA GLY A 208 23.78 -6.85 1.83
C GLY A 208 22.59 -5.91 2.03
N VAL A 209 21.72 -6.14 3.02
CA VAL A 209 20.58 -5.26 3.34
C VAL A 209 20.49 -5.01 4.84
N ASP A 210 20.23 -3.77 5.24
CA ASP A 210 20.08 -3.34 6.62
C ASP A 210 18.77 -2.55 6.76
N MET A 211 17.82 -3.12 7.48
CA MET A 211 16.54 -2.51 7.78
C MET A 211 16.44 -2.22 9.27
N ALA A 212 16.02 -1.01 9.64
CA ALA A 212 15.87 -0.63 11.04
C ALA A 212 14.68 0.30 11.26
N ILE A 213 13.98 0.08 12.37
CA ILE A 213 12.97 0.97 12.95
C ILE A 213 13.49 1.38 14.33
N GLU A 214 13.50 2.69 14.61
CA GLU A 214 13.91 3.25 15.89
C GLU A 214 12.75 4.04 16.53
N ASN A 215 12.45 3.73 17.78
CA ASN A 215 11.38 4.33 18.60
C ASN A 215 10.01 4.36 17.89
N LEU A 216 9.45 3.18 17.60
CA LEU A 216 8.09 3.06 17.08
C LEU A 216 7.10 2.93 18.25
N LEU A 217 6.03 3.71 18.21
CA LEU A 217 4.90 3.67 19.12
C LEU A 217 3.61 3.63 18.29
N LEU A 218 2.74 2.70 18.63
CA LEU A 218 1.39 2.58 18.07
C LEU A 218 0.40 2.47 19.24
N ASP A 219 -0.48 3.44 19.37
CA ASP A 219 -1.51 3.50 20.39
C ASP A 219 -2.89 3.41 19.71
N LEU A 220 -3.62 2.34 20.04
CA LEU A 220 -4.94 2.03 19.52
C LEU A 220 -5.95 2.10 20.67
N GLY A 221 -6.97 2.95 20.53
CA GLY A 221 -8.11 3.03 21.44
C GLY A 221 -9.38 2.56 20.75
N ILE A 222 -10.16 1.70 21.38
CA ILE A 222 -11.46 1.24 20.90
C ILE A 222 -12.50 1.61 21.96
N ASP A 223 -13.40 2.55 21.67
CA ASP A 223 -14.30 3.18 22.64
C ASP A 223 -15.76 2.84 22.36
N ASP A 224 -16.29 1.72 22.87
CA ASP A 224 -17.74 1.39 23.03
C ASP A 224 -18.03 -0.12 23.19
N GLY A 225 -17.03 -0.98 23.05
CA GLY A 225 -17.20 -2.44 23.10
C GLY A 225 -17.91 -3.07 21.91
N THR A 226 -18.33 -2.25 20.94
CA THR A 226 -18.83 -2.68 19.62
C THR A 226 -17.81 -2.44 18.51
N ALA A 227 -16.63 -1.92 18.85
CA ALA A 227 -15.59 -1.51 17.91
C ALA A 227 -16.11 -0.50 16.88
N THR A 228 -17.00 0.40 17.31
CA THR A 228 -17.58 1.44 16.46
C THR A 228 -16.93 2.79 16.66
N ALA A 229 -16.01 2.97 17.62
CA ALA A 229 -15.09 4.11 17.66
C ALA A 229 -13.65 3.62 17.80
N LEU A 230 -12.76 4.21 17.01
CA LEU A 230 -11.34 3.88 16.91
C LEU A 230 -10.52 5.17 17.01
N ARG A 231 -9.57 5.19 17.94
CA ARG A 231 -8.48 6.17 18.01
C ARG A 231 -7.19 5.47 17.60
N VAL A 232 -6.41 6.12 16.76
CA VAL A 232 -5.08 5.64 16.33
C VAL A 232 -4.09 6.78 16.50
N ASP A 233 -3.07 6.56 17.33
CA ASP A 233 -1.93 7.44 17.50
C ASP A 233 -0.67 6.69 17.09
N THR A 234 0.16 7.31 16.26
CA THR A 234 1.40 6.72 15.76
C THR A 234 2.55 7.69 15.96
N ALA A 235 3.70 7.17 16.37
CA ALA A 235 4.95 7.93 16.41
C ALA A 235 6.12 7.03 16.03
N MET A 236 7.05 7.54 15.23
CA MET A 236 8.27 6.83 14.85
C MET A 236 9.41 7.82 14.64
N ARG A 237 10.53 7.63 15.34
CA ARG A 237 11.69 8.51 15.18
C ARG A 237 12.40 8.27 13.85
N ARG A 238 12.61 7.01 13.48
CA ARG A 238 13.37 6.68 12.26
C ARG A 238 12.98 5.32 11.69
N PHE A 239 12.87 5.27 10.37
CA PHE A 239 12.92 4.05 9.58
C PHE A 239 14.04 4.16 8.56
N LEU A 240 14.84 3.11 8.44
CA LEU A 240 16.00 3.04 7.56
C LEU A 240 15.94 1.74 6.77
N VAL A 241 16.17 1.83 5.47
CA VAL A 241 16.53 0.70 4.61
C VAL A 241 17.81 1.08 3.88
N ASN A 242 18.84 0.26 4.01
CA ASN A 242 20.11 0.44 3.32
C ASN A 242 20.50 -0.87 2.65
N SER A 243 20.53 -0.89 1.33
CA SER A 243 20.85 -2.06 0.51
C SER A 243 22.12 -1.80 -0.29
N GLU A 244 23.18 -2.53 0.02
CA GLU A 244 24.42 -2.54 -0.77
C GLU A 244 24.20 -3.23 -2.13
N LEU A 245 23.24 -4.16 -2.20
CA LEU A 245 22.90 -4.92 -3.41
C LEU A 245 22.33 -4.02 -4.52
N THR A 246 21.53 -3.03 -4.13
CA THR A 246 20.85 -2.10 -5.06
C THR A 246 21.41 -0.68 -4.98
N ALA A 247 22.46 -0.45 -4.20
CA ALA A 247 22.98 0.88 -3.87
C ALA A 247 21.85 1.86 -3.45
N THR A 248 20.90 1.36 -2.67
CA THR A 248 19.69 2.08 -2.26
C THR A 248 19.74 2.39 -0.78
N ARG A 249 19.48 3.65 -0.43
CA ARG A 249 19.26 4.09 0.94
C ARG A 249 17.97 4.89 1.05
N LEU A 250 17.03 4.38 1.81
CA LEU A 250 15.78 5.06 2.18
C LEU A 250 15.83 5.38 3.68
N GLU A 251 15.56 6.63 4.02
CA GLU A 251 15.50 7.11 5.39
C GLU A 251 14.22 7.93 5.58
N VAL A 252 13.43 7.58 6.58
CA VAL A 252 12.23 8.29 7.00
C VAL A 252 12.41 8.73 8.45
N GLU A 253 12.24 10.01 8.75
CA GLU A 253 12.48 10.58 10.08
C GLU A 253 11.24 11.29 10.62
N ASN A 254 10.99 11.10 11.92
CA ASN A 254 9.97 11.77 12.73
C ASN A 254 8.58 11.77 12.07
N LEU A 255 7.99 10.58 12.04
CA LEU A 255 6.57 10.38 11.70
C LEU A 255 5.75 10.51 12.99
N ASP A 256 4.70 11.33 12.95
CA ASP A 256 3.71 11.45 14.00
C ASP A 256 2.32 11.50 13.35
N GLY A 257 1.33 10.83 13.93
CA GLY A 257 -0.03 10.78 13.40
C GLY A 257 -1.08 10.57 14.49
N HIS A 258 -2.25 11.17 14.30
CA HIS A 258 -3.39 11.03 15.18
C HIS A 258 -4.68 10.93 14.36
N SER A 259 -5.54 9.97 14.67
CA SER A 259 -6.85 9.83 14.05
C SER A 259 -7.90 9.39 15.05
N VAL A 260 -9.11 9.93 14.91
CA VAL A 260 -10.31 9.51 15.65
C VAL A 260 -11.42 9.28 14.65
N MET A 261 -11.92 8.05 14.63
CA MET A 261 -12.89 7.58 13.66
C MET A 261 -14.04 6.85 14.34
N THR A 262 -15.23 6.96 13.77
CA THR A 262 -16.42 6.21 14.20
C THR A 262 -17.04 5.48 13.03
N ARG A 263 -17.28 4.18 13.18
CA ARG A 263 -17.88 3.33 12.15
C ARG A 263 -19.39 3.57 12.07
N GLU A 264 -19.86 3.96 10.90
CA GLU A 264 -21.29 4.18 10.61
C GLU A 264 -21.93 2.98 9.88
N ARG A 265 -21.16 2.31 9.02
CA ARG A 265 -21.55 1.11 8.27
C ARG A 265 -20.35 0.16 8.14
N PRO A 266 -20.55 -1.09 7.70
CA PRO A 266 -19.42 -1.90 7.25
C PRO A 266 -18.57 -1.16 6.22
N SER A 267 -17.26 -1.15 6.44
CA SER A 267 -16.26 -0.48 5.61
C SER A 267 -16.38 1.05 5.51
N ILE A 268 -17.28 1.70 6.26
CA ILE A 268 -17.40 3.17 6.28
C ILE A 268 -17.17 3.73 7.66
N TRP A 269 -16.18 4.61 7.74
CA TRP A 269 -15.77 5.34 8.92
C TRP A 269 -15.98 6.84 8.70
N LEU A 270 -16.52 7.50 9.74
CA LEU A 270 -16.61 8.95 9.88
C LEU A 270 -15.52 9.42 10.83
N GLY A 271 -15.23 10.71 10.86
CA GLY A 271 -14.12 11.26 11.65
C GLY A 271 -12.93 11.58 10.77
N GLY A 272 -11.76 11.77 11.36
CA GLY A 272 -10.62 12.31 10.64
C GLY A 272 -9.31 12.03 11.34
N GLY A 273 -8.23 12.46 10.70
CA GLY A 273 -6.90 12.37 11.26
C GLY A 273 -5.97 13.39 10.64
N GLU A 274 -4.86 13.61 11.32
CA GLU A 274 -3.75 14.43 10.86
C GLU A 274 -2.44 13.71 11.11
N GLY A 275 -1.43 14.02 10.31
CA GLY A 275 -0.11 13.46 10.48
C GLY A 275 0.97 14.34 9.87
N THR A 276 2.17 14.18 10.40
CA THR A 276 3.37 14.89 9.96
C THR A 276 4.52 13.92 9.80
N LEU A 277 5.42 14.21 8.87
CA LEU A 277 6.65 13.48 8.67
C LEU A 277 7.75 14.50 8.33
N GLU A 278 8.83 14.55 9.12
CA GLU A 278 9.85 15.58 8.96
C GLU A 278 10.68 15.41 7.68
N ARG A 279 11.09 14.18 7.37
CA ARG A 279 12.00 13.93 6.25
C ARG A 279 11.81 12.55 5.64
N ILE A 280 11.75 12.49 4.30
CA ILE A 280 12.01 11.28 3.52
C ILE A 280 13.23 11.55 2.65
N ALA A 281 14.28 10.74 2.77
CA ALA A 281 15.44 10.81 1.91
C ALA A 281 15.64 9.47 1.21
N LEU A 282 15.83 9.53 -0.11
CA LEU A 282 16.09 8.39 -0.96
C LEU A 282 17.36 8.64 -1.76
N GLU A 283 18.30 7.72 -1.68
CA GLU A 283 19.47 7.67 -2.53
C GLU A 283 19.45 6.34 -3.29
N VAL A 284 19.58 6.39 -4.61
CA VAL A 284 19.66 5.21 -5.48
C VAL A 284 20.77 5.43 -6.48
N TYR A 285 21.76 4.53 -6.53
CA TYR A 285 22.93 4.63 -7.41
C TYR A 285 23.64 6.01 -7.35
N GLY A 286 23.68 6.63 -6.16
CA GLY A 286 24.31 7.94 -5.92
C GLY A 286 23.47 9.16 -6.33
N VAL A 287 22.24 8.95 -6.83
CA VAL A 287 21.26 10.04 -7.05
C VAL A 287 20.42 10.18 -5.80
N SER A 288 20.49 11.34 -5.13
CA SER A 288 19.73 11.63 -3.92
C SER A 288 18.55 12.57 -4.16
N GLY A 289 17.40 12.22 -3.62
CA GLY A 289 16.23 13.08 -3.48
C GLY A 289 15.78 13.12 -2.02
N GLU A 290 15.19 14.24 -1.62
CA GLU A 290 14.71 14.44 -0.25
C GLU A 290 13.43 15.28 -0.23
N LEU A 291 12.45 14.80 0.53
CA LEU A 291 11.20 15.48 0.88
C LEU A 291 11.30 15.94 2.33
N ARG A 292 10.84 17.17 2.62
CA ARG A 292 10.91 17.79 3.95
C ARG A 292 9.56 18.39 4.35
N ASP A 293 9.28 18.27 5.64
CA ASP A 293 8.11 18.82 6.32
C ASP A 293 6.81 18.43 5.59
N LEU A 294 6.55 17.12 5.53
CA LEU A 294 5.33 16.57 5.00
C LEU A 294 4.23 16.67 6.06
N SER A 295 3.03 17.04 5.64
CA SER A 295 1.84 17.03 6.49
C SER A 295 0.62 16.61 5.69
N GLY A 296 -0.31 15.93 6.33
CA GLY A 296 -1.58 15.58 5.73
C GLY A 296 -2.69 15.53 6.75
N SER A 297 -3.91 15.78 6.30
CA SER A 297 -5.11 15.57 7.10
C SER A 297 -6.22 14.96 6.26
N SER A 298 -7.15 14.29 6.91
CA SER A 298 -8.35 13.77 6.28
C SER A 298 -9.56 13.92 7.20
N GLN A 299 -10.73 14.03 6.59
CA GLN A 299 -12.00 14.10 7.30
C GLN A 299 -13.09 13.42 6.47
N ALA A 300 -13.96 12.67 7.15
CA ALA A 300 -15.17 12.09 6.61
C ALA A 300 -16.36 12.44 7.51
N SER A 301 -17.48 12.79 6.90
CA SER A 301 -18.70 13.15 7.63
C SER A 301 -19.95 12.88 6.80
N ILE A 302 -21.11 13.06 7.42
CA ILE A 302 -22.40 13.05 6.75
C ILE A 302 -22.94 14.48 6.77
N ASP A 303 -23.39 14.98 5.63
CA ASP A 303 -23.98 16.31 5.48
C ASP A 303 -25.41 16.38 6.05
N ASP A 304 -25.99 17.58 6.06
CA ASP A 304 -27.36 17.80 6.56
C ASP A 304 -28.44 17.04 5.77
N ASN A 305 -28.14 16.55 4.56
CA ASN A 305 -29.03 15.79 3.70
C ASN A 305 -28.85 14.27 3.85
N GLY A 306 -27.97 13.82 4.75
CA GLY A 306 -27.66 12.40 4.92
C GLY A 306 -26.72 11.83 3.86
N ARG A 307 -25.96 12.68 3.15
CA ARG A 307 -24.97 12.29 2.15
C ARG A 307 -23.58 12.20 2.76
N TYR A 308 -22.83 11.18 2.38
CA TYR A 308 -21.44 11.04 2.80
C TYR A 308 -20.56 12.02 2.02
N GLN A 309 -19.59 12.59 2.74
CA GLN A 309 -18.54 13.44 2.19
C GLN A 309 -17.20 13.11 2.85
N ALA A 310 -16.13 13.22 2.09
CA ALA A 310 -14.77 13.03 2.55
C ALA A 310 -13.83 14.05 1.90
N SER A 311 -12.79 14.46 2.61
CA SER A 311 -11.74 15.33 2.10
C SER A 311 -10.39 14.91 2.65
N SER A 312 -9.34 15.17 1.88
CA SER A 312 -7.95 15.01 2.31
C SER A 312 -7.13 16.20 1.83
N GLU A 313 -6.28 16.72 2.70
CA GLU A 313 -5.30 17.76 2.38
C GLU A 313 -3.91 17.18 2.57
N SER A 314 -2.97 17.52 1.70
CA SER A 314 -1.58 17.05 1.78
C SER A 314 -0.62 18.14 1.31
N LEU A 315 0.51 18.27 1.99
CA LEU A 315 1.54 19.25 1.71
C LEU A 315 2.92 18.62 1.90
N VAL A 316 3.82 18.88 0.96
CA VAL A 316 5.26 18.70 1.10
C VAL A 316 5.89 20.08 1.00
N ALA A 317 6.39 20.62 2.12
CA ALA A 317 6.88 21.99 2.14
C ALA A 317 8.12 22.17 1.24
N ARG A 318 8.94 21.13 1.12
CA ARG A 318 10.11 21.16 0.24
C ARG A 318 10.45 19.80 -0.34
N ILE A 319 10.73 19.80 -1.65
CA ILE A 319 11.22 18.69 -2.45
C ILE A 319 12.58 19.09 -3.00
N THR A 320 13.58 18.25 -2.84
CA THR A 320 14.92 18.44 -3.39
C THR A 320 15.34 17.23 -4.20
N ALA A 321 15.92 17.46 -5.37
CA ALA A 321 16.47 16.41 -6.22
C ALA A 321 17.76 16.96 -6.87
N GLY A 322 18.91 16.43 -6.46
CA GLY A 322 20.20 17.04 -6.80
C GLY A 322 20.29 18.50 -6.31
N ASN A 323 20.47 19.45 -7.23
CA ASN A 323 20.51 20.89 -6.93
C ASN A 323 19.16 21.60 -7.08
N ASN A 324 18.13 20.88 -7.53
CA ASN A 324 16.82 21.45 -7.83
C ASN A 324 15.94 21.44 -6.58
N VAL A 325 15.14 22.50 -6.40
CA VAL A 325 14.26 22.66 -5.25
C VAL A 325 12.86 23.06 -5.74
N VAL A 326 11.84 22.37 -5.26
CA VAL A 326 10.43 22.75 -5.39
C VAL A 326 9.88 22.91 -3.98
N ASN A 327 9.09 23.95 -3.74
CA ASN A 327 8.48 24.20 -2.43
C ASN A 327 6.96 24.11 -2.52
N ASP A 328 6.33 23.91 -1.37
CA ASP A 328 4.89 23.95 -1.17
C ASP A 328 4.10 23.12 -2.20
N PHE A 329 4.53 21.87 -2.42
CA PHE A 329 3.78 20.91 -3.23
C PHE A 329 2.55 20.46 -2.44
N ALA A 330 1.37 20.91 -2.83
CA ALA A 330 0.12 20.60 -2.14
C ALA A 330 -0.84 19.84 -3.05
N VAL A 331 -1.54 18.86 -2.48
CA VAL A 331 -2.58 18.08 -3.17
C VAL A 331 -3.76 17.88 -2.22
N ASP A 332 -4.91 18.41 -2.60
CA ASP A 332 -6.16 18.32 -1.84
C ASP A 332 -7.25 17.66 -2.69
N PHE A 333 -7.94 16.68 -2.12
CA PHE A 333 -9.05 15.97 -2.75
C PHE A 333 -10.31 16.08 -1.92
N SER A 334 -11.47 16.10 -2.57
CA SER A 334 -12.75 15.90 -1.90
C SER A 334 -13.69 15.01 -2.69
N LEU A 335 -14.54 14.32 -1.96
CA LEU A 335 -15.61 13.48 -2.43
C LEU A 335 -16.89 13.93 -1.74
N ASN A 336 -17.91 14.30 -2.51
CA ASN A 336 -19.15 14.86 -1.98
C ASN A 336 -20.36 14.16 -2.58
N ASN A 337 -21.49 14.29 -1.87
CA ASN A 337 -22.80 13.81 -2.32
C ASN A 337 -22.85 12.28 -2.56
N ILE A 338 -22.21 11.51 -1.68
CA ILE A 338 -22.15 10.05 -1.79
C ILE A 338 -23.34 9.39 -1.12
N ASN A 339 -23.98 8.45 -1.81
CA ASN A 339 -24.95 7.56 -1.21
C ASN A 339 -24.23 6.51 -0.35
N LEU A 340 -24.39 6.63 0.97
CA LEU A 340 -23.71 5.80 1.94
C LEU A 340 -24.03 4.31 1.79
N ASP A 341 -25.30 3.96 1.55
CA ASP A 341 -25.72 2.57 1.44
C ASP A 341 -25.21 1.95 0.12
N ALA A 342 -25.27 2.70 -1.00
CA ALA A 342 -24.72 2.24 -2.27
C ALA A 342 -23.20 2.03 -2.20
N TYR A 343 -22.48 2.96 -1.54
CA TYR A 343 -21.03 2.83 -1.35
C TYR A 343 -20.67 1.65 -0.44
N SER A 344 -21.38 1.45 0.67
CA SER A 344 -21.16 0.31 1.57
C SER A 344 -21.41 -1.03 0.88
N ASP A 345 -22.53 -1.13 0.14
CA ASP A 345 -22.87 -2.33 -0.63
C ASP A 345 -21.75 -2.67 -1.64
N LEU A 346 -21.25 -1.67 -2.37
CA LEU A 346 -20.17 -1.84 -3.35
C LEU A 346 -18.86 -2.30 -2.70
N MET A 347 -18.48 -1.69 -1.57
CA MET A 347 -17.27 -2.08 -0.82
C MET A 347 -17.37 -3.48 -0.23
N LEU A 348 -18.57 -3.93 0.18
CA LEU A 348 -18.76 -5.29 0.68
C LEU A 348 -18.67 -6.33 -0.45
N LEU A 349 -19.11 -6.00 -1.65
CA LEU A 349 -18.99 -6.90 -2.82
C LEU A 349 -17.53 -7.21 -3.14
N THR A 350 -16.62 -6.23 -3.01
CA THR A 350 -15.19 -6.42 -3.29
C THR A 350 -14.47 -7.23 -2.22
N THR A 351 -14.96 -7.24 -0.98
CA THR A 351 -14.30 -7.94 0.15
C THR A 351 -14.89 -9.31 0.48
N SER A 352 -16.15 -9.58 0.12
CA SER A 352 -16.86 -10.80 0.54
C SER A 352 -16.94 -11.91 -0.51
N THR A 353 -16.47 -11.65 -1.72
CA THR A 353 -16.59 -12.59 -2.84
C THR A 353 -15.28 -13.36 -3.02
N ASP A 354 -15.30 -14.68 -2.78
CA ASP A 354 -14.20 -15.57 -3.21
C ASP A 354 -14.19 -15.60 -4.76
N PRO A 355 -13.19 -14.98 -5.42
CA PRO A 355 -13.18 -14.87 -6.88
C PRO A 355 -13.08 -16.25 -7.55
N SER A 356 -12.59 -17.26 -6.83
CA SER A 356 -12.42 -18.62 -7.34
C SER A 356 -13.73 -19.43 -7.40
N GLN A 357 -14.78 -18.97 -6.70
CA GLN A 357 -16.06 -19.69 -6.59
C GLN A 357 -17.26 -18.91 -7.16
N ALA A 358 -17.08 -17.65 -7.55
CA ALA A 358 -18.14 -16.82 -8.07
C ALA A 358 -18.15 -16.80 -9.61
N ASP A 359 -19.36 -16.76 -10.19
CA ASP A 359 -19.57 -16.60 -11.63
C ASP A 359 -19.08 -15.20 -12.05
N PRO A 360 -18.10 -15.08 -12.97
CA PRO A 360 -17.55 -13.78 -13.37
C PRO A 360 -18.60 -12.81 -13.90
N ASP A 361 -19.61 -13.31 -14.62
CA ASP A 361 -20.68 -12.48 -15.17
C ASP A 361 -21.57 -11.92 -14.05
N PHE A 362 -21.81 -12.71 -13.00
CA PHE A 362 -22.56 -12.27 -11.82
C PHE A 362 -21.81 -11.20 -11.03
N ILE A 363 -20.49 -11.36 -10.86
CA ILE A 363 -19.66 -10.36 -10.18
C ILE A 363 -19.68 -9.05 -10.96
N LEU A 364 -19.42 -9.12 -12.28
CA LEU A 364 -19.41 -7.95 -13.14
C LEU A 364 -20.76 -7.21 -13.09
N GLN A 365 -21.87 -7.93 -13.19
CA GLN A 365 -23.21 -7.31 -13.10
C GLN A 365 -23.45 -6.68 -11.73
N SER A 366 -23.07 -7.35 -10.63
CA SER A 366 -23.25 -6.81 -9.28
C SER A 366 -22.44 -5.54 -9.05
N VAL A 367 -21.23 -5.48 -9.62
CA VAL A 367 -20.38 -4.28 -9.60
C VAL A 367 -21.00 -3.15 -10.43
N LEU A 368 -21.48 -3.44 -11.64
CA LEU A 368 -22.14 -2.45 -12.50
C LEU A 368 -23.42 -1.88 -11.84
N ASP A 369 -24.26 -2.73 -11.25
CA ASP A 369 -25.44 -2.32 -10.50
C ASP A 369 -25.07 -1.41 -9.31
N GLY A 370 -24.00 -1.77 -8.58
CA GLY A 370 -23.47 -1.00 -7.47
C GLY A 370 -22.97 0.39 -7.91
N ILE A 371 -22.21 0.45 -9.00
CA ILE A 371 -21.74 1.71 -9.60
C ILE A 371 -22.93 2.55 -10.08
N ASN A 372 -23.91 1.96 -10.78
CA ASN A 372 -25.10 2.68 -11.24
C ASN A 372 -25.88 3.31 -10.09
N ARG A 373 -26.05 2.57 -8.97
CA ARG A 373 -26.66 3.12 -7.75
C ARG A 373 -25.87 4.27 -7.14
N LEU A 374 -24.54 4.19 -7.18
CA LEU A 374 -23.67 5.25 -6.68
C LEU A 374 -23.79 6.52 -7.54
N LEU A 375 -23.75 6.35 -8.87
CA LEU A 375 -23.83 7.45 -9.84
C LEU A 375 -25.22 8.11 -9.90
N ALA A 376 -26.29 7.41 -9.53
CA ALA A 376 -27.66 7.92 -9.56
C ALA A 376 -27.86 9.20 -8.71
N ASP A 377 -27.07 9.35 -7.65
CA ASP A 377 -27.10 10.52 -6.79
C ASP A 377 -26.14 11.63 -7.22
N GLN A 378 -25.43 11.47 -8.34
CA GLN A 378 -24.47 12.45 -8.89
C GLN A 378 -23.36 12.80 -7.90
N PRO A 379 -22.51 11.82 -7.55
CA PRO A 379 -21.36 12.06 -6.69
C PRO A 379 -20.43 13.08 -7.35
N VAL A 380 -19.77 13.90 -6.54
CA VAL A 380 -18.79 14.88 -7.01
C VAL A 380 -17.43 14.47 -6.47
N LEU A 381 -16.50 14.15 -7.37
CA LEU A 381 -15.09 13.95 -7.06
C LEU A 381 -14.33 15.20 -7.50
N SER A 382 -13.50 15.74 -6.60
CA SER A 382 -12.72 16.95 -6.85
C SER A 382 -11.26 16.74 -6.49
N LEU A 383 -10.38 17.23 -7.36
CA LEU A 383 -9.04 17.69 -7.02
C LEU A 383 -9.17 19.20 -6.73
N ASP A 384 -9.35 19.55 -5.46
CA ASP A 384 -9.61 20.93 -5.03
C ASP A 384 -8.37 21.81 -5.26
N ARG A 385 -7.18 21.23 -5.08
CA ARG A 385 -5.90 21.88 -5.33
C ARG A 385 -4.83 20.85 -5.66
N LEU A 386 -4.14 21.03 -6.76
CA LEU A 386 -2.77 20.55 -6.98
C LEU A 386 -1.93 21.79 -7.24
N SER A 387 -0.97 22.09 -6.38
CA SER A 387 -0.12 23.27 -6.54
C SER A 387 1.34 22.95 -6.25
N LEU A 388 2.25 23.65 -6.92
CA LEU A 388 3.67 23.62 -6.58
C LEU A 388 4.28 25.02 -6.81
N SER A 389 5.29 25.34 -6.01
CA SER A 389 5.97 26.64 -6.02
C SER A 389 7.43 26.45 -6.43
N VAL A 390 7.84 27.06 -7.55
CA VAL A 390 9.21 26.95 -8.07
C VAL A 390 10.01 28.20 -7.71
N LEU A 391 9.49 29.36 -8.11
CA LEU A 391 10.05 30.69 -7.88
C LEU A 391 9.16 31.53 -6.95
N GLU A 392 7.84 31.52 -7.19
CA GLU A 392 6.82 32.20 -6.41
C GLU A 392 5.74 31.21 -5.93
N PRO A 393 4.97 31.55 -4.88
CA PRO A 393 3.90 30.69 -4.39
C PRO A 393 2.81 30.42 -5.45
N ASN A 394 2.45 29.15 -5.62
CA ASN A 394 1.42 28.70 -6.59
C ASN A 394 1.74 29.04 -8.05
N ASP A 395 3.02 28.99 -8.43
CA ASP A 395 3.45 29.15 -9.82
C ASP A 395 2.76 28.19 -10.77
N ILE A 396 2.49 26.97 -10.31
CA ILE A 396 1.77 25.96 -11.07
C ILE A 396 0.61 25.49 -10.19
N SER A 397 -0.60 25.52 -10.75
CA SER A 397 -1.79 25.03 -10.08
C SER A 397 -2.76 24.36 -11.05
N LEU A 398 -3.42 23.32 -10.57
CA LEU A 398 -4.52 22.61 -11.22
C LEU A 398 -5.63 22.42 -10.19
N SER A 399 -6.87 22.62 -10.61
CA SER A 399 -8.06 22.20 -9.87
C SER A 399 -9.05 21.60 -10.84
N THR A 400 -9.72 20.51 -10.48
CA THR A 400 -10.77 19.93 -11.31
C THR A 400 -11.82 19.22 -10.47
N SER A 401 -13.07 19.25 -10.94
CA SER A 401 -14.15 18.44 -10.42
C SER A 401 -14.81 17.66 -11.54
N VAL A 402 -15.28 16.46 -11.20
CA VAL A 402 -16.02 15.57 -12.09
C VAL A 402 -17.26 15.05 -11.39
N THR A 403 -18.36 15.05 -12.13
CA THR A 403 -19.58 14.32 -11.78
C THR A 403 -20.14 13.66 -13.02
N TYR A 404 -20.97 12.63 -12.83
CA TYR A 404 -21.62 11.92 -13.92
C TYR A 404 -23.12 12.16 -13.88
N THR A 405 -23.64 12.71 -14.97
CA THR A 405 -25.06 13.04 -15.19
C THR A 405 -25.65 12.28 -16.38
N GLY A 406 -24.92 11.29 -16.93
CA GLY A 406 -25.32 10.47 -18.07
C GLY A 406 -26.36 9.39 -17.74
N PRO A 407 -26.72 8.55 -18.73
CA PRO A 407 -27.60 7.38 -18.52
C PRO A 407 -26.93 6.33 -17.63
N ALA A 408 -27.66 5.30 -17.18
CA ALA A 408 -27.02 4.20 -16.45
C ALA A 408 -25.94 3.54 -17.32
N LEU A 409 -24.84 3.08 -16.72
CA LEU A 409 -23.70 2.51 -17.45
C LEU A 409 -24.09 1.26 -18.26
N GLU A 410 -25.11 0.53 -17.80
CA GLU A 410 -25.67 -0.65 -18.50
C GLU A 410 -26.48 -0.29 -19.75
N ASP A 411 -26.99 0.94 -19.82
CA ASP A 411 -27.77 1.45 -20.95
C ASP A 411 -26.89 2.12 -22.02
N LEU A 412 -25.58 2.23 -21.78
CA LEU A 412 -24.64 2.83 -22.72
C LEU A 412 -24.56 1.99 -23.99
N LEU A 413 -24.96 2.57 -25.11
CA LEU A 413 -24.86 1.94 -26.42
C LEU A 413 -23.49 2.16 -27.05
N GLN A 414 -22.82 3.26 -26.69
CA GLN A 414 -21.53 3.68 -27.23
C GLN A 414 -20.66 4.31 -26.13
N PRO A 415 -19.32 4.09 -26.12
CA PRO A 415 -18.42 4.68 -25.12
C PRO A 415 -18.51 6.21 -25.02
N GLN A 416 -18.82 6.89 -26.12
CA GLN A 416 -18.96 8.36 -26.18
C GLN A 416 -20.17 8.90 -25.39
N GLU A 417 -21.21 8.08 -25.15
CA GLU A 417 -22.36 8.47 -24.31
C GLU A 417 -21.94 8.64 -22.85
N MET A 418 -20.93 7.88 -22.40
CA MET A 418 -20.34 8.04 -21.07
C MET A 418 -19.64 9.38 -20.95
N LEU A 419 -18.80 9.74 -21.94
CA LEU A 419 -18.09 11.02 -21.96
C LEU A 419 -19.05 12.21 -22.03
N ALA A 420 -20.11 12.13 -22.84
CA ALA A 420 -21.15 13.16 -22.90
C ALA A 420 -21.93 13.29 -21.58
N GLY A 421 -21.98 12.20 -20.80
CA GLY A 421 -22.55 12.14 -19.46
C GLY A 421 -21.67 12.74 -18.37
N LEU A 422 -20.40 13.03 -18.62
CA LEU A 422 -19.52 13.67 -17.64
C LEU A 422 -19.77 15.18 -17.62
N ASP A 423 -19.93 15.75 -16.42
CA ASP A 423 -19.79 17.17 -16.16
C ASP A 423 -18.42 17.39 -15.50
N ILE A 424 -17.52 18.04 -16.23
CA ILE A 424 -16.14 18.28 -15.80
C ILE A 424 -15.92 19.78 -15.78
N GLN A 425 -15.38 20.27 -14.67
CA GLN A 425 -14.85 21.62 -14.59
C GLN A 425 -13.37 21.54 -14.20
N GLY A 426 -12.52 22.27 -14.91
CA GLY A 426 -11.09 22.26 -14.64
C GLY A 426 -10.43 23.59 -14.96
N GLU A 427 -9.46 23.97 -14.14
CA GLU A 427 -8.62 25.15 -14.35
C GLU A 427 -7.16 24.76 -14.18
N VAL A 428 -6.31 25.23 -15.10
CA VAL A 428 -4.87 25.08 -15.05
C VAL A 428 -4.23 26.44 -15.17
N TYR A 429 -3.22 26.68 -14.35
CA TYR A 429 -2.38 27.86 -14.39
C TYR A 429 -0.92 27.43 -14.28
N LEU A 430 -0.09 27.91 -15.21
CA LEU A 430 1.35 27.70 -15.23
C LEU A 430 2.04 29.05 -15.45
N ALA A 431 2.80 29.53 -14.48
CA ALA A 431 3.64 30.71 -14.62
C ALA A 431 4.78 30.41 -15.60
N VAL A 432 4.94 31.24 -16.63
CA VAL A 432 6.00 31.07 -17.64
C VAL A 432 7.40 31.04 -17.01
N PRO A 433 7.74 31.90 -16.02
CA PRO A 433 9.03 31.82 -15.35
C PRO A 433 9.30 30.45 -14.70
N ALA A 434 8.28 29.87 -14.05
CA ALA A 434 8.40 28.57 -13.39
C ALA A 434 8.55 27.41 -14.38
N VAL A 435 7.79 27.42 -15.49
CA VAL A 435 7.94 26.42 -16.57
C VAL A 435 9.36 26.43 -17.12
N ARG A 436 9.93 27.63 -17.33
CA ARG A 436 11.30 27.78 -17.82
C ARG A 436 12.34 27.29 -16.81
N GLU A 437 12.12 27.53 -15.52
CA GLU A 437 13.00 27.03 -14.47
C GLU A 437 12.97 25.50 -14.40
N LEU A 438 11.79 24.87 -14.51
CA LEU A 438 11.68 23.41 -14.57
C LEU A 438 12.32 22.82 -15.83
N LEU A 439 12.19 23.48 -16.99
CA LEU A 439 12.90 23.10 -18.21
C LEU A 439 14.43 23.20 -18.02
N ALA A 440 14.91 24.27 -17.36
CA ALA A 440 16.32 24.44 -17.06
C ALA A 440 16.84 23.30 -16.15
N ALA A 441 16.10 22.98 -15.10
CA ALA A 441 16.40 21.87 -14.20
C ALA A 441 16.46 20.53 -14.94
N GLY A 442 15.45 20.21 -15.77
CA GLY A 442 15.40 18.97 -16.53
C GLY A 442 16.54 18.84 -17.56
N LEU A 443 16.84 19.91 -18.29
CA LEU A 443 17.93 19.93 -19.27
C LEU A 443 19.30 19.78 -18.59
N ALA A 444 19.52 20.46 -17.46
CA ALA A 444 20.77 20.35 -16.70
C ALA A 444 20.95 18.97 -16.06
N MET A 445 19.86 18.28 -15.70
CA MET A 445 19.91 16.89 -15.26
C MET A 445 20.25 15.92 -16.39
N ALA A 446 19.69 16.13 -17.58
CA ALA A 446 19.95 15.29 -18.75
C ALA A 446 21.37 15.49 -19.32
N ASP A 447 21.89 16.71 -19.32
CA ASP A 447 23.26 17.03 -19.73
C ASP A 447 23.92 18.00 -18.73
N PRO A 448 24.71 17.48 -17.76
CA PRO A 448 25.41 18.31 -16.77
C PRO A 448 26.45 19.28 -17.36
N SER A 449 26.86 19.08 -18.62
CA SER A 449 27.79 19.98 -19.31
C SER A 449 27.10 21.25 -19.84
N LEU A 450 25.77 21.23 -19.95
CA LEU A 450 24.94 22.34 -20.42
C LEU A 450 24.79 23.39 -19.31
N GLN A 451 25.54 24.49 -19.41
CA GLN A 451 25.58 25.53 -18.37
C GLN A 451 25.64 26.95 -18.96
N GLY A 452 25.30 27.95 -18.14
CA GLY A 452 25.36 29.37 -18.50
C GLY A 452 24.51 29.70 -19.73
N SER A 453 25.04 30.51 -20.65
CA SER A 453 24.27 30.96 -21.81
C SER A 453 23.82 29.83 -22.74
N ALA A 454 24.56 28.70 -22.78
CA ALA A 454 24.15 27.56 -23.59
C ALA A 454 22.91 26.85 -23.02
N LEU A 455 22.77 26.82 -21.69
CA LEU A 455 21.56 26.34 -21.02
C LEU A 455 20.40 27.31 -21.28
N ASP A 456 20.62 28.62 -21.15
CA ASP A 456 19.60 29.63 -21.42
C ASP A 456 19.04 29.51 -22.85
N ASP A 457 19.93 29.39 -23.86
CA ASP A 457 19.55 29.22 -25.27
C ASP A 457 18.76 27.92 -25.50
N ALA A 458 19.14 26.83 -24.81
CA ALA A 458 18.45 25.54 -24.89
C ALA A 458 17.07 25.58 -24.23
N VAL A 459 16.94 26.24 -23.08
CA VAL A 459 15.65 26.48 -22.40
C VAL A 459 14.74 27.30 -23.29
N ASP A 460 15.25 28.35 -23.94
CA ASP A 460 14.50 29.15 -24.89
C ASP A 460 13.98 28.31 -26.05
N ALA A 461 14.85 27.50 -26.68
CA ALA A 461 14.46 26.64 -27.79
C ALA A 461 13.38 25.62 -27.38
N ASN A 462 13.56 24.96 -26.24
CA ASN A 462 12.59 23.98 -25.72
C ASN A 462 11.27 24.63 -25.33
N TYR A 463 11.30 25.79 -24.67
CA TYR A 463 10.10 26.54 -24.34
C TYR A 463 9.33 26.95 -25.59
N GLN A 464 10.02 27.44 -26.64
CA GLN A 464 9.37 27.77 -27.92
C GLN A 464 8.77 26.54 -28.59
N GLN A 465 9.40 25.37 -28.49
CA GLN A 465 8.84 24.12 -29.01
C GLN A 465 7.56 23.72 -28.26
N VAL A 466 7.55 23.80 -26.92
CA VAL A 466 6.36 23.55 -26.10
C VAL A 466 5.25 24.53 -26.47
N VAL A 467 5.56 25.82 -26.53
CA VAL A 467 4.60 26.87 -26.91
C VAL A 467 4.05 26.61 -28.31
N ALA A 468 4.89 26.32 -29.31
CA ALA A 468 4.43 26.03 -30.66
C ALA A 468 3.51 24.80 -30.71
N SER A 469 3.83 23.76 -29.94
CA SER A 469 3.01 22.54 -29.87
C SER A 469 1.63 22.78 -29.24
N LEU A 470 1.50 23.80 -28.38
CA LEU A 470 0.27 24.12 -27.67
C LEU A 470 -0.54 25.24 -28.34
N GLN A 471 0.12 26.22 -28.97
CA GLN A 471 -0.51 27.38 -29.60
C GLN A 471 -1.50 26.97 -30.69
N ASP A 472 -1.16 25.97 -31.48
CA ASP A 472 -1.98 25.51 -32.61
C ASP A 472 -3.18 24.65 -32.18
N THR A 473 -3.26 24.29 -30.89
CA THR A 473 -4.31 23.40 -30.38
C THR A 473 -5.60 24.12 -29.98
N GLY A 474 -5.52 25.41 -29.65
CA GLY A 474 -6.63 26.18 -29.07
C GLY A 474 -7.03 25.79 -27.64
N PHE A 475 -6.36 24.81 -27.01
CA PHE A 475 -6.68 24.35 -25.65
C PHE A 475 -6.20 25.31 -24.55
N VAL A 476 -5.14 26.06 -24.81
CA VAL A 476 -4.52 26.93 -23.81
C VAL A 476 -4.50 28.39 -24.26
N THR A 477 -4.60 29.29 -23.30
CA THR A 477 -4.31 30.71 -23.48
C THR A 477 -2.88 30.95 -23.02
N ILE A 478 -2.02 31.41 -23.94
CA ILE A 478 -0.62 31.69 -23.66
C ILE A 478 -0.41 33.21 -23.68
N THR A 479 0.15 33.74 -22.59
CA THR A 479 0.56 35.13 -22.43
C THR A 479 2.05 35.20 -22.11
N ASP A 480 2.62 36.40 -22.04
CA ASP A 480 4.03 36.58 -21.65
C ASP A 480 4.31 36.12 -20.21
N SER A 481 3.30 36.08 -19.34
CA SER A 481 3.43 35.75 -17.92
C SER A 481 2.94 34.35 -17.55
N ALA A 482 1.95 33.81 -18.27
CA ALA A 482 1.31 32.56 -17.90
C ALA A 482 0.75 31.78 -19.10
N ILE A 483 0.71 30.44 -18.94
CA ILE A 483 -0.07 29.50 -19.74
C ILE A 483 -1.25 29.07 -18.89
N THR A 484 -2.48 29.29 -19.38
CA THR A 484 -3.70 28.98 -18.63
C THR A 484 -4.65 28.18 -19.48
N THR A 485 -5.45 27.31 -18.87
CA THR A 485 -6.62 26.73 -19.52
C THR A 485 -7.79 26.63 -18.57
N SER A 486 -9.01 26.84 -19.08
CA SER A 486 -10.23 26.46 -18.41
C SER A 486 -11.03 25.50 -19.29
N LEU A 487 -11.45 24.39 -18.72
CA LEU A 487 -12.27 23.37 -19.35
C LEU A 487 -13.61 23.28 -18.61
N LEU A 488 -14.69 23.31 -19.37
CA LEU A 488 -16.02 22.99 -18.89
C LEU A 488 -16.67 22.01 -19.87
N ILE A 489 -16.95 20.80 -19.43
CA ILE A 489 -17.77 19.83 -20.15
C ILE A 489 -19.10 19.77 -19.41
N ARG A 490 -20.22 19.99 -20.11
CA ARG A 490 -21.55 19.92 -19.50
C ARG A 490 -22.58 19.51 -20.55
N ASN A 491 -23.33 18.46 -20.26
CA ASN A 491 -24.36 17.91 -21.15
C ASN A 491 -23.83 17.65 -22.58
N GLY A 492 -22.62 17.12 -22.71
CA GLY A 492 -21.96 16.85 -23.99
C GLY A 492 -21.47 18.08 -24.77
N SER A 493 -21.68 19.31 -24.25
CA SER A 493 -21.04 20.52 -24.78
C SER A 493 -19.69 20.73 -24.10
N VAL A 494 -18.69 21.15 -24.88
CA VAL A 494 -17.33 21.41 -24.41
C VAL A 494 -17.06 22.91 -24.56
N THR A 495 -16.68 23.56 -23.48
CA THR A 495 -16.24 24.95 -23.49
C THR A 495 -14.79 25.01 -23.02
N LEU A 496 -13.93 25.58 -23.85
CA LEU A 496 -12.53 25.82 -23.53
C LEU A 496 -12.24 27.31 -23.52
N ASN A 497 -11.64 27.82 -22.45
CA ASN A 497 -11.29 29.23 -22.31
C ASN A 497 -12.48 30.17 -22.60
N GLY A 498 -13.70 29.75 -22.25
CA GLY A 498 -14.95 30.48 -22.50
C GLY A 498 -15.48 30.41 -23.94
N THR A 499 -14.85 29.65 -24.84
CA THR A 499 -15.31 29.41 -26.21
C THR A 499 -15.94 28.03 -26.32
N GLU A 500 -17.19 27.96 -26.80
CA GLU A 500 -17.89 26.71 -27.04
C GLU A 500 -17.28 25.99 -28.26
N LEU A 501 -16.78 24.78 -28.05
CA LEU A 501 -16.50 23.78 -29.08
C LEU A 501 -17.78 22.98 -29.36
N ALA A 502 -17.96 22.50 -30.58
CA ALA A 502 -19.26 21.99 -31.03
C ALA A 502 -19.73 20.71 -30.30
N THR A 503 -18.89 19.71 -30.05
CA THR A 503 -19.24 18.52 -29.23
C THR A 503 -18.04 17.83 -28.57
N VAL A 504 -18.29 16.89 -27.65
CA VAL A 504 -17.28 15.93 -27.15
C VAL A 504 -16.66 15.11 -28.29
N ASP A 505 -17.39 14.83 -29.36
CA ASP A 505 -16.84 14.11 -30.53
C ASP A 505 -15.76 14.94 -31.23
N ASP A 506 -15.95 16.27 -31.33
CA ASP A 506 -14.93 17.16 -31.87
C ASP A 506 -13.70 17.21 -30.95
N LEU A 507 -13.90 17.24 -29.62
CA LEU A 507 -12.81 17.16 -28.65
C LEU A 507 -12.04 15.85 -28.80
N MET A 508 -12.73 14.71 -28.91
CA MET A 508 -12.12 13.39 -29.13
C MET A 508 -11.38 13.33 -30.46
N ALA A 509 -11.94 13.88 -31.54
CA ALA A 509 -11.29 13.96 -32.85
C ALA A 509 -10.05 14.86 -32.83
N MET A 510 -9.99 15.85 -31.94
CA MET A 510 -8.84 16.74 -31.77
C MET A 510 -7.71 16.12 -30.93
N ILE A 511 -8.02 15.23 -29.98
CA ILE A 511 -7.01 14.51 -29.16
C ILE A 511 -6.63 13.14 -29.75
N SER A 512 -7.40 12.63 -30.70
CA SER A 512 -7.07 11.41 -31.43
C SER A 512 -6.00 11.70 -32.49
N PRO A 513 -4.99 10.82 -32.68
CA PRO A 513 -4.05 10.95 -33.79
C PRO A 513 -4.80 10.93 -35.13
N PRO A 514 -4.34 11.68 -36.16
CA PRO A 514 -5.02 11.71 -37.45
C PRO A 514 -5.10 10.32 -38.05
N ASP A 515 -6.33 9.88 -38.31
CA ASP A 515 -6.67 8.59 -38.90
C ASP A 515 -5.97 8.42 -40.26
N VAL A 516 -5.04 7.46 -40.35
CA VAL A 516 -4.41 7.07 -41.61
C VAL A 516 -5.41 6.18 -42.34
N GLY A 517 -6.24 6.84 -43.16
CA GLY A 517 -7.46 6.27 -43.72
C GLY A 517 -7.36 4.86 -44.32
N GLY A 518 -8.36 4.04 -43.95
CA GLY A 518 -8.74 2.80 -44.61
C GLY A 518 -10.26 2.61 -44.52
N GLN A 519 -10.90 2.26 -45.64
CA GLN A 519 -12.35 2.20 -45.82
C GLN A 519 -13.09 1.27 -44.82
N GLN A 520 -14.13 1.80 -44.17
CA GLN A 520 -15.10 1.04 -43.38
C GLN A 520 -15.99 0.15 -44.26
N ASP A 521 -16.07 -1.15 -43.93
CA ASP A 521 -17.11 -2.09 -44.40
C ASP A 521 -18.09 -2.35 -43.23
N PRO A 522 -19.40 -2.05 -43.37
CA PRO A 522 -20.34 -2.15 -42.26
C PRO A 522 -20.91 -3.57 -42.19
N GLY A 523 -20.31 -4.44 -41.37
CA GLY A 523 -20.95 -5.73 -41.08
C GLY A 523 -20.06 -6.83 -40.52
N ALA A 524 -19.47 -6.63 -39.33
CA ALA A 524 -19.14 -7.71 -38.39
C ALA A 524 -18.72 -7.10 -37.04
N VAL A 525 -19.62 -7.11 -36.05
CA VAL A 525 -19.20 -6.93 -34.66
C VAL A 525 -18.70 -8.27 -34.16
N VAL A 526 -17.39 -8.45 -34.25
CA VAL A 526 -16.63 -9.37 -33.40
C VAL A 526 -15.64 -8.47 -32.66
N MET A 527 -15.74 -8.42 -31.34
CA MET A 527 -14.73 -7.75 -30.52
C MET A 527 -13.40 -8.46 -30.74
N GLN A 528 -12.54 -7.86 -31.54
CA GLN A 528 -11.12 -8.17 -31.61
C GLN A 528 -10.41 -6.92 -31.09
N PRO A 529 -9.62 -6.99 -30.00
CA PRO A 529 -8.99 -5.82 -29.43
C PRO A 529 -7.98 -5.24 -30.43
N ASP A 530 -8.15 -3.95 -30.71
CA ASP A 530 -7.42 -3.17 -31.70
C ASP A 530 -6.02 -2.75 -31.20
N PHE A 531 -5.22 -3.74 -30.77
CA PHE A 531 -3.84 -3.56 -30.30
C PHE A 531 -2.79 -3.96 -31.37
N LEU A 532 -3.17 -4.06 -32.64
CA LEU A 532 -2.30 -4.53 -33.71
C LEU A 532 -1.85 -3.40 -34.64
N GLY A 533 -0.96 -2.52 -34.15
CA GLY A 533 -0.13 -1.73 -35.06
C GLY A 533 0.67 -2.65 -35.99
N ASP A 534 0.92 -2.23 -37.24
CA ASP A 534 1.82 -2.98 -38.12
C ASP A 534 3.23 -3.03 -37.52
N PRO A 535 3.94 -4.19 -37.60
CA PRO A 535 5.28 -4.29 -37.06
C PRO A 535 6.23 -3.39 -37.85
N ARG A 536 7.17 -2.76 -37.13
CA ARG A 536 8.11 -1.80 -37.70
C ARG A 536 9.02 -2.42 -38.75
N PHE A 537 9.36 -3.69 -38.60
CA PHE A 537 10.21 -4.41 -39.56
C PHE A 537 9.44 -5.45 -40.34
N GLU A 538 8.92 -6.47 -39.67
CA GLU A 538 8.37 -7.62 -40.39
C GLU A 538 7.26 -8.34 -39.61
N ARG A 539 6.28 -8.85 -40.36
CA ARG A 539 5.34 -9.84 -39.89
C ARG A 539 5.79 -11.21 -40.39
N VAL A 540 6.13 -12.09 -39.46
CA VAL A 540 6.62 -13.44 -39.73
C VAL A 540 5.48 -14.43 -39.51
N THR A 541 5.30 -15.40 -40.41
CA THR A 541 4.32 -16.48 -40.23
C THR A 541 5.04 -17.81 -40.24
N LEU A 542 5.02 -18.51 -39.10
CA LEU A 542 5.65 -19.81 -38.94
C LEU A 542 4.63 -20.83 -38.41
N ALA A 543 4.87 -22.08 -38.74
CA ALA A 543 4.14 -23.21 -38.18
C ALA A 543 5.14 -24.18 -37.60
N THR A 544 4.74 -24.89 -36.55
CA THR A 544 5.56 -25.89 -35.86
C THR A 544 6.34 -26.79 -36.83
N GLY A 545 7.62 -27.00 -36.56
CA GLY A 545 8.57 -27.72 -37.42
C GLY A 545 9.07 -26.90 -38.61
N PHE A 546 9.16 -25.57 -38.48
CA PHE A 546 9.61 -24.70 -39.56
C PHE A 546 11.08 -24.92 -39.93
N THR A 547 11.44 -24.58 -41.17
CA THR A 547 12.84 -24.54 -41.62
C THR A 547 13.06 -23.31 -42.50
N PRO A 548 14.22 -22.63 -42.40
CA PRO A 548 15.33 -22.89 -41.47
C PRO A 548 14.98 -22.55 -40.02
N ASP A 549 15.62 -23.24 -39.08
CA ASP A 549 15.56 -23.01 -37.64
C ASP A 549 17.00 -22.80 -37.12
N PRO A 550 17.36 -21.65 -36.52
CA PRO A 550 16.47 -20.50 -36.24
C PRO A 550 16.06 -19.72 -37.50
N HIS A 551 14.86 -19.14 -37.46
CA HIS A 551 14.45 -18.06 -38.37
C HIS A 551 14.93 -16.73 -37.79
N THR A 552 15.69 -15.97 -38.57
CA THR A 552 16.34 -14.75 -38.10
C THR A 552 15.81 -13.50 -38.80
N VAL A 553 15.59 -12.43 -38.04
CA VAL A 553 15.19 -11.10 -38.54
C VAL A 553 16.25 -10.07 -38.13
N GLU A 554 16.85 -9.38 -39.09
CA GLU A 554 17.73 -8.25 -38.81
C GLU A 554 16.91 -6.98 -38.54
N LEU A 555 17.19 -6.30 -37.42
CA LEU A 555 16.45 -5.12 -37.00
C LEU A 555 17.33 -4.11 -36.26
N LEU A 556 16.80 -2.91 -36.06
CA LEU A 556 17.43 -1.88 -35.24
C LEU A 556 16.75 -1.83 -33.87
N ALA A 557 17.37 -2.39 -32.83
CA ALA A 557 16.87 -2.40 -31.47
C ALA A 557 16.88 -1.02 -30.82
N GLY A 558 16.05 -0.83 -29.79
CA GLY A 558 16.01 0.38 -28.96
C GLY A 558 14.80 1.28 -29.19
N GLY A 559 14.63 2.27 -28.31
CA GLY A 559 13.54 3.23 -28.38
C GLY A 559 13.64 4.32 -27.31
N GLN A 560 12.60 5.14 -27.20
CA GLN A 560 12.60 6.34 -26.32
C GLN A 560 11.83 6.12 -25.00
N ARG A 561 11.31 4.91 -24.78
CA ARG A 561 10.46 4.58 -23.64
C ARG A 561 11.03 3.38 -22.91
N THR A 562 11.18 3.50 -21.59
CA THR A 562 11.55 2.39 -20.73
C THR A 562 10.40 1.38 -20.67
N ALA A 563 10.69 0.10 -20.89
CA ALA A 563 9.70 -0.97 -20.72
C ALA A 563 9.25 -1.11 -19.25
N MET A 564 10.14 -0.80 -18.31
CA MET A 564 9.89 -0.87 -16.87
C MET A 564 8.76 0.05 -16.43
N ASP A 565 8.73 1.28 -16.95
CA ASP A 565 7.70 2.27 -16.64
C ASP A 565 6.31 1.85 -17.15
N LEU A 566 6.27 0.93 -18.13
CA LEU A 566 5.05 0.48 -18.79
C LEU A 566 4.54 -0.86 -18.25
N LEU A 567 5.44 -1.78 -17.89
CA LEU A 567 5.12 -3.19 -17.60
C LEU A 567 5.62 -3.66 -16.22
N GLY A 568 6.35 -2.82 -15.48
CA GLY A 568 6.89 -3.12 -14.15
C GLY A 568 8.34 -3.61 -14.17
N ALA A 569 8.88 -3.86 -12.97
CA ALA A 569 10.30 -4.11 -12.72
C ALA A 569 10.93 -5.26 -13.52
N ASN A 570 10.13 -6.23 -13.96
CA ASN A 570 10.60 -7.43 -14.67
C ASN A 570 10.86 -7.19 -16.17
N CYS A 571 10.55 -6.00 -16.69
CA CYS A 571 10.77 -5.65 -18.10
C CYS A 571 11.77 -4.51 -18.20
N ALA A 572 13.02 -4.83 -18.58
CA ALA A 572 14.11 -3.87 -18.66
C ALA A 572 14.32 -3.30 -20.08
N GLY A 573 15.04 -2.19 -20.14
CA GLY A 573 15.50 -1.57 -21.38
C GLY A 573 14.51 -0.64 -22.08
N ASN A 574 15.02 0.04 -23.10
CA ASN A 574 14.33 1.08 -23.84
C ASN A 574 13.79 0.54 -25.16
N VAL A 575 12.48 0.63 -25.37
CA VAL A 575 11.75 0.07 -26.52
C VAL A 575 10.94 1.15 -27.25
N ASN A 576 10.52 0.83 -28.48
CA ASN A 576 9.51 1.61 -29.18
C ASN A 576 8.10 1.15 -28.75
N SER A 577 7.54 1.76 -27.72
CA SER A 577 6.26 1.33 -27.16
C SER A 577 5.05 1.52 -28.09
N ALA A 578 5.18 2.30 -29.17
CA ALA A 578 4.05 2.60 -30.04
C ALA A 578 3.71 1.47 -31.03
N GLN A 579 4.70 0.66 -31.43
CA GLN A 579 4.57 -0.44 -32.40
C GLN A 579 5.56 -1.56 -32.09
N PRO A 580 5.20 -2.85 -32.24
CA PRO A 580 6.17 -3.94 -32.14
C PRO A 580 7.20 -3.87 -33.25
N ASP A 581 8.39 -4.42 -32.99
CA ASP A 581 9.42 -4.53 -34.02
C ASP A 581 9.08 -5.68 -34.98
N VAL A 582 8.65 -6.82 -34.43
CA VAL A 582 8.25 -8.01 -35.19
C VAL A 582 6.92 -8.53 -34.65
N THR A 583 6.05 -8.98 -35.55
CA THR A 583 4.87 -9.78 -35.18
C THR A 583 5.01 -11.18 -35.76
N LEU A 584 5.11 -12.17 -34.89
CA LEU A 584 5.15 -13.58 -35.25
C LEU A 584 3.74 -14.17 -35.15
N SER A 585 3.14 -14.54 -36.29
CA SER A 585 1.93 -15.35 -36.32
C SER A 585 2.34 -16.83 -36.32
N TYR A 586 2.24 -17.47 -35.16
CA TYR A 586 2.75 -18.83 -34.94
C TYR A 586 1.61 -19.85 -34.85
N SER A 587 1.72 -20.93 -35.63
CA SER A 587 0.83 -22.10 -35.53
C SER A 587 1.53 -23.21 -34.72
N ALA A 588 1.25 -23.25 -33.42
CA ALA A 588 1.89 -24.17 -32.48
C ALA A 588 1.43 -25.64 -32.64
N GLY A 589 2.33 -26.56 -32.28
CA GLY A 589 2.07 -28.00 -32.19
C GLY A 589 2.43 -28.55 -30.81
N PRO A 590 2.12 -29.82 -30.52
CA PRO A 590 2.33 -30.41 -29.19
C PRO A 590 3.79 -30.84 -28.92
N ASP A 591 4.68 -30.76 -29.90
CA ASP A 591 5.96 -31.47 -29.90
C ASP A 591 7.19 -30.58 -29.62
N TYR A 592 7.06 -29.24 -29.69
CA TYR A 592 8.21 -28.31 -29.59
C TYR A 592 7.88 -27.08 -28.75
N GLY A 593 8.83 -26.66 -27.92
CA GLY A 593 8.83 -25.35 -27.28
C GLY A 593 9.26 -24.25 -28.26
N LEU A 594 8.96 -22.99 -27.96
CA LEU A 594 9.39 -21.84 -28.75
C LEU A 594 10.45 -21.04 -27.98
N TYR A 595 11.58 -20.75 -28.61
CA TYR A 595 12.65 -19.91 -28.07
C TYR A 595 12.82 -18.65 -28.91
N LEU A 596 12.69 -17.50 -28.27
CA LEU A 596 12.82 -16.17 -28.87
C LEU A 596 13.99 -15.45 -28.22
N TYR A 597 14.97 -15.00 -28.99
CA TYR A 597 16.16 -14.35 -28.47
C TYR A 597 16.61 -13.21 -29.38
N ALA A 598 17.37 -12.25 -28.87
CA ALA A 598 17.96 -11.20 -29.68
C ALA A 598 19.47 -11.14 -29.46
N GLU A 599 20.27 -10.94 -30.51
CA GLU A 599 21.72 -10.75 -30.42
C GLU A 599 22.12 -9.35 -30.90
N SER A 600 22.95 -8.63 -30.14
CA SER A 600 23.52 -7.34 -30.52
C SER A 600 24.95 -7.15 -30.02
N ASP A 601 25.66 -6.16 -30.59
CA ASP A 601 26.99 -5.72 -30.11
C ASP A 601 26.88 -4.85 -28.83
N VAL A 602 25.67 -4.45 -28.45
CA VAL A 602 25.35 -3.75 -27.21
C VAL A 602 24.37 -4.58 -26.37
N ASP A 603 24.20 -4.20 -25.11
CA ASP A 603 23.24 -4.82 -24.20
C ASP A 603 21.80 -4.65 -24.72
N ALA A 604 21.19 -5.78 -25.11
CA ALA A 604 19.88 -5.83 -25.73
C ALA A 604 18.84 -6.33 -24.70
N THR A 605 17.58 -5.93 -24.87
CA THR A 605 16.48 -6.47 -24.05
C THR A 605 15.35 -6.97 -24.93
N LEU A 606 14.54 -7.89 -24.42
CA LEU A 606 13.44 -8.50 -25.16
C LEU A 606 12.14 -8.37 -24.37
N VAL A 607 11.11 -7.86 -25.04
CA VAL A 607 9.74 -7.78 -24.51
C VAL A 607 8.81 -8.43 -25.52
N ILE A 608 7.99 -9.37 -25.05
CA ILE A 608 7.09 -10.16 -25.89
C ILE A 608 5.69 -10.13 -25.27
N LEU A 609 4.70 -9.71 -26.05
CA LEU A 609 3.31 -10.00 -25.75
C LEU A 609 2.94 -11.31 -26.45
N THR A 610 2.81 -12.38 -25.67
CA THR A 610 2.33 -13.68 -26.14
C THR A 610 0.78 -13.71 -26.08
N PRO A 611 0.13 -14.69 -26.71
CA PRO A 611 -1.31 -14.89 -26.54
C PRO A 611 -1.75 -15.18 -25.10
N GLN A 612 -0.81 -15.54 -24.20
CA GLN A 612 -1.08 -15.85 -22.80
C GLN A 612 -0.68 -14.71 -21.83
N GLY A 613 -0.01 -13.66 -22.33
CA GLY A 613 0.48 -12.55 -21.51
C GLY A 613 1.89 -12.11 -21.87
N TRP A 614 2.44 -11.19 -21.07
CA TRP A 614 3.76 -10.59 -21.27
C TRP A 614 4.89 -11.52 -20.80
N ALA A 615 6.00 -11.52 -21.55
CA ALA A 615 7.26 -12.12 -21.18
C ALA A 615 8.39 -11.12 -21.49
N CYS A 616 9.34 -10.99 -20.57
CA CYS A 616 10.45 -10.06 -20.69
C CYS A 616 11.74 -10.74 -20.25
N ASP A 617 12.85 -10.38 -20.89
CA ASP A 617 14.18 -10.86 -20.53
C ASP A 617 15.26 -9.85 -20.96
N ASP A 618 16.39 -9.83 -20.27
CA ASP A 618 17.56 -9.01 -20.59
C ASP A 618 18.82 -9.85 -20.89
N ASP A 619 19.16 -10.84 -20.06
CA ASP A 619 20.48 -11.48 -20.12
C ASP A 619 20.49 -13.02 -20.28
N SER A 620 19.33 -13.67 -20.42
CA SER A 620 19.25 -15.14 -20.36
C SER A 620 19.79 -15.87 -21.60
N HIS A 621 20.14 -15.16 -22.69
CA HIS A 621 20.80 -15.73 -23.88
C HIS A 621 22.34 -15.60 -23.85
N GLY A 622 22.92 -14.90 -22.87
CA GLY A 622 24.37 -14.76 -22.68
C GLY A 622 25.01 -13.63 -23.51
N ASP A 623 26.23 -13.23 -23.18
CA ASP A 623 26.90 -12.05 -23.78
C ASP A 623 26.06 -10.76 -23.72
N PHE A 624 25.27 -10.58 -22.65
CA PHE A 624 24.32 -9.47 -22.44
C PHE A 624 23.16 -9.44 -23.45
N ASN A 625 22.73 -10.63 -23.88
CA ASN A 625 21.64 -10.79 -24.83
C ASN A 625 20.45 -11.51 -24.18
N PRO A 626 19.23 -11.16 -24.57
CA PRO A 626 18.01 -11.67 -23.98
C PRO A 626 17.51 -12.93 -24.70
N GLY A 627 16.87 -13.82 -23.96
CA GLY A 627 16.24 -15.03 -24.48
C GLY A 627 15.07 -15.51 -23.62
N VAL A 628 13.91 -15.68 -24.26
CA VAL A 628 12.67 -16.18 -23.65
C VAL A 628 12.34 -17.57 -24.18
N SER A 629 12.26 -18.53 -23.26
CA SER A 629 11.78 -19.90 -23.51
C SER A 629 10.31 -20.04 -23.17
N ILE A 630 9.52 -20.57 -24.12
CA ILE A 630 8.10 -20.86 -23.95
C ILE A 630 7.90 -22.36 -24.14
N ASP A 631 7.76 -23.11 -23.05
CA ASP A 631 7.69 -24.58 -23.07
C ASP A 631 6.43 -25.07 -23.82
N ASP A 632 5.28 -24.42 -23.58
CA ASP A 632 3.99 -24.76 -24.17
C ASP A 632 3.45 -23.59 -25.02
N PRO A 633 4.01 -23.32 -26.22
CA PRO A 633 3.54 -22.22 -27.06
C PRO A 633 2.13 -22.51 -27.59
N VAL A 634 1.31 -21.47 -27.67
CA VAL A 634 -0.06 -21.57 -28.18
C VAL A 634 -0.15 -20.92 -29.56
N THR A 635 -1.09 -21.40 -30.38
CA THR A 635 -1.33 -20.77 -31.68
C THR A 635 -1.86 -19.35 -31.49
N GLY A 636 -1.24 -18.38 -32.14
CA GLY A 636 -1.62 -16.98 -32.07
C GLY A 636 -0.50 -16.04 -32.51
N ASP A 637 -0.74 -14.75 -32.33
CA ASP A 637 0.23 -13.71 -32.63
C ASP A 637 1.08 -13.39 -31.39
N TYR A 638 2.38 -13.32 -31.61
CA TYR A 638 3.38 -12.89 -30.65
C TYR A 638 3.95 -11.55 -31.12
N MET A 639 3.74 -10.50 -30.34
CA MET A 639 4.28 -9.17 -30.64
C MET A 639 5.60 -8.99 -29.90
N ILE A 640 6.66 -8.61 -30.61
CA ILE A 640 8.03 -8.67 -30.11
C ILE A 640 8.66 -7.28 -30.25
N TRP A 641 9.24 -6.79 -29.16
CA TRP A 641 10.04 -5.57 -29.09
C TRP A 641 11.45 -5.93 -28.67
N VAL A 642 12.45 -5.41 -29.41
CA VAL A 642 13.86 -5.56 -29.06
C VAL A 642 14.39 -4.21 -28.61
N GLY A 643 14.71 -4.11 -27.33
CA GLY A 643 15.19 -2.91 -26.67
C GLY A 643 16.70 -2.85 -26.54
N THR A 644 17.18 -1.76 -25.93
CA THR A 644 18.56 -1.60 -25.47
C THR A 644 18.56 -1.21 -24.01
N TYR A 645 19.42 -1.81 -23.20
CA TYR A 645 19.42 -1.58 -21.75
C TYR A 645 19.81 -0.13 -21.42
N ASP A 646 20.97 0.32 -21.91
CA ASP A 646 21.51 1.67 -21.70
C ASP A 646 20.84 2.76 -22.57
N GLY A 647 19.89 2.37 -23.42
CA GLY A 647 19.21 3.26 -24.36
C GLY A 647 20.02 3.55 -25.64
N GLY A 648 19.40 4.34 -26.53
CA GLY A 648 19.92 4.54 -27.89
C GLY A 648 19.36 3.51 -28.87
N ALA A 649 19.98 3.42 -30.05
CA ALA A 649 19.58 2.48 -31.08
C ALA A 649 20.78 1.68 -31.58
N ALA A 650 20.62 0.37 -31.72
CA ALA A 650 21.71 -0.54 -32.10
C ALA A 650 21.23 -1.62 -33.08
N GLN A 651 22.13 -2.10 -33.93
CA GLN A 651 21.81 -3.20 -34.83
C GLN A 651 21.69 -4.50 -34.02
N ALA A 652 20.62 -5.26 -34.24
CA ALA A 652 20.39 -6.53 -33.59
C ALA A 652 19.83 -7.57 -34.57
N VAL A 653 19.90 -8.83 -34.18
CA VAL A 653 19.30 -9.97 -34.88
C VAL A 653 18.34 -10.67 -33.92
N LEU A 654 17.05 -10.70 -34.26
CA LEU A 654 16.06 -11.50 -33.56
C LEU A 654 16.10 -12.93 -34.11
N GLY A 655 16.33 -13.92 -33.24
CA GLY A 655 16.21 -15.34 -33.54
C GLY A 655 14.92 -15.94 -33.01
N ILE A 656 14.27 -16.74 -33.87
CA ILE A 656 13.05 -17.50 -33.56
C ILE A 656 13.36 -18.97 -33.79
N SER A 657 13.32 -19.79 -32.74
CA SER A 657 13.77 -21.19 -32.78
C SER A 657 12.81 -22.14 -32.06
N GLU A 658 12.85 -23.42 -32.39
CA GLU A 658 12.12 -24.49 -31.68
C GLU A 658 13.11 -25.40 -30.93
N TYR A 659 12.70 -25.95 -29.78
CA TYR A 659 13.53 -26.87 -28.97
C TYR A 659 12.78 -28.11 -28.46
#